data_AF-A0AAN9EYE1-F1
#
_entry.id   AF-A0AAN9EYE1-F1
#
_cell.length_a   1.000
_cell.length_b   1.000
_cell.length_c   1.000
_cell.angle_alpha   90.00
_cell.angle_beta   90.00
_cell.angle_gamma   90.00
#
_symmetry.space_group_name_H-M   'P 1'
#
loop_
_entity.id
_entity.type
_entity.pdbx_description
1 polymer ?
#
loop_
_entity_poly.entity_id
_entity_poly.type
_entity_poly.pdbx_seq_one_letter_code
_entity_poly.pdbx_strand_id
1 'polypeptide(L)'
;MVKVVFGSAICVILMLYEVDTEVVVLVAHIKYHIANAQMPFILFYFLHTHSHTLTLRTPLTAPATGLSSGNHYGDEQPQCSMDCSSEEDSDISESEIDDYSEKPYELLKAGKYKVKYLNGTLRCPYCAGKKKQDYKYKELLQHASGVGKGSANRSAKQKANHLALAKYLETDLASEAEPIQRPALPQAINQPLQQDELYVWPWTGIIVNIKGKPNDSGYWMKEFTKCRPVGVRIFLKDDDLIAQAVIDFNNDWNGFMNASEFEKSFEAAHHGKRDWNSSKLDAGSNIYGWVAREDDYNCEGPVGEYLRNKGRLRTVSDIVQEASESRNSIVANLANEIDNTNENLNKMQYKYNEKTMSLSRMLEEKDKLHSAFVEESRNMQRRARNEVRRILDEQEKLSSELEAKRRKLDSWSRDLNKREVLTDQERQKLEEEKKKKDLRNESLRLASKEQKIADENVLRLVEEQKREKEEALNKILQLEKQLDAKQKLEMEIEELKGKLQVMKHLGDEDDAAVQNKIKEMNDELQEKIDNLENMEAMNQTLIVKERESNDELQEARKELIKGLEELLSSSRTNIRLKRMGELDQKIFVNQCKKRFPLEEAGTKGVELCSLWQENVKNSAWHPFKVCKVEDKEEEIVDEEDEKLRSLKQEWGEEIHSAVVKALKEINEYNPSGGYTVWELWNSKEERKATLKEVIAYIMDQIKPHKRKRP
;
A
#
# COMPACT_ATOMS: atom_id res chain seq x y z
N MET A 1 38.92 4.83 -27.49
CA MET A 1 40.01 3.88 -27.75
C MET A 1 39.87 2.77 -26.71
N VAL A 2 39.59 1.50 -26.99
CA VAL A 2 39.87 0.67 -28.16
C VAL A 2 38.74 -0.36 -28.29
N LYS A 3 38.34 -0.62 -29.54
CA LYS A 3 37.36 -1.60 -30.01
C LYS A 3 37.87 -3.04 -29.87
N VAL A 4 36.93 -3.97 -30.02
CA VAL A 4 37.10 -5.39 -30.39
C VAL A 4 37.33 -6.33 -29.19
N VAL A 5 36.32 -7.16 -28.98
CA VAL A 5 36.34 -8.60 -28.64
C VAL A 5 35.08 -8.85 -27.80
N PHE A 6 34.05 -9.41 -28.45
CA PHE A 6 33.15 -10.47 -27.96
C PHE A 6 32.00 -10.64 -28.96
N GLY A 7 32.38 -10.83 -30.23
CA GLY A 7 31.50 -11.33 -31.28
C GLY A 7 31.94 -12.73 -31.66
N SER A 8 31.94 -13.69 -30.71
CA SER A 8 32.32 -15.09 -30.99
C SER A 8 31.87 -16.06 -29.87
N ALA A 9 30.63 -15.97 -29.39
CA ALA A 9 30.14 -16.94 -28.39
C ALA A 9 28.68 -17.40 -28.60
N ILE A 10 27.99 -16.95 -29.65
CA ILE A 10 26.61 -17.37 -29.95
C ILE A 10 26.53 -18.27 -31.20
N CYS A 11 27.61 -18.38 -31.99
CA CYS A 11 27.65 -19.25 -33.18
C CYS A 11 27.92 -20.74 -32.89
N VAL A 12 28.16 -21.15 -31.64
CA VAL A 12 28.47 -22.57 -31.31
C VAL A 12 27.28 -23.32 -30.70
N ILE A 13 26.18 -22.64 -30.35
CA ILE A 13 24.98 -23.30 -29.80
C ILE A 13 23.90 -23.58 -30.87
N LEU A 14 24.05 -23.04 -32.09
CA LEU A 14 23.06 -23.18 -33.18
C LEU A 14 23.39 -24.25 -34.24
N MET A 15 24.32 -25.18 -33.96
CA MET A 15 24.71 -26.23 -34.92
C MET A 15 24.39 -27.67 -34.47
N LEU A 16 23.55 -27.90 -33.45
CA LEU A 16 23.32 -29.27 -32.97
C LEU A 16 21.90 -29.71 -32.60
N TYR A 17 20.82 -28.95 -32.84
CA TYR A 17 19.47 -29.53 -32.72
C TYR A 17 18.52 -29.04 -33.81
N GLU A 18 17.81 -30.02 -34.37
CA GLU A 18 16.83 -29.93 -35.45
C GLU A 18 15.77 -28.86 -35.18
N VAL A 19 15.37 -28.21 -36.27
CA VAL A 19 14.45 -27.09 -36.34
C VAL A 19 13.00 -27.58 -36.24
N ASP A 20 12.28 -27.19 -35.20
CA ASP A 20 10.81 -27.15 -35.23
C ASP A 20 10.36 -25.96 -36.09
N THR A 21 9.54 -26.26 -37.08
CA THR A 21 9.07 -25.34 -38.13
C THR A 21 8.16 -24.22 -37.61
N GLU A 22 7.72 -24.27 -36.35
CA GLU A 22 6.88 -23.25 -35.72
C GLU A 22 7.64 -21.98 -35.29
N VAL A 23 8.96 -22.08 -35.01
CA VAL A 23 9.74 -20.92 -34.54
C VAL A 23 10.08 -19.95 -35.68
N VAL A 24 10.20 -20.44 -36.90
CA VAL A 24 10.44 -19.60 -38.10
C VAL A 24 9.22 -18.74 -38.45
N VAL A 25 8.01 -19.25 -38.20
CA VAL A 25 6.76 -18.50 -38.41
C VAL A 25 6.60 -17.40 -37.35
N LEU A 26 7.03 -17.64 -36.12
CA LEU A 26 6.98 -16.64 -35.04
C LEU A 26 7.93 -15.46 -35.30
N VAL A 27 9.13 -15.71 -35.81
CA VAL A 27 10.10 -14.65 -36.16
C VAL A 27 9.65 -13.86 -37.39
N ALA A 28 8.94 -14.48 -38.34
CA ALA A 28 8.33 -13.78 -39.47
C ALA A 28 7.13 -12.89 -39.02
N HIS A 29 6.33 -13.36 -38.06
CA HIS A 29 5.18 -12.60 -37.51
C HIS A 29 5.63 -11.39 -36.67
N ILE A 30 6.72 -11.53 -35.91
CA ILE A 30 7.32 -10.43 -35.13
C ILE A 30 7.97 -9.38 -36.05
N LYS A 31 8.62 -9.79 -37.15
CA LYS A 31 9.12 -8.84 -38.16
C LYS A 31 7.98 -8.11 -38.90
N TYR A 32 6.86 -8.78 -39.17
CA TYR A 32 5.69 -8.17 -39.80
C TYR A 32 4.99 -7.15 -38.89
N HIS A 33 4.95 -7.41 -37.57
CA HIS A 33 4.39 -6.47 -36.60
C HIS A 33 5.30 -5.29 -36.27
N ILE A 34 6.63 -5.48 -36.27
CA ILE A 34 7.60 -4.38 -36.04
C ILE A 34 7.69 -3.46 -37.27
N ALA A 35 7.54 -3.97 -38.49
CA ALA A 35 7.53 -3.14 -39.71
C ALA A 35 6.25 -2.30 -39.90
N ASN A 36 5.13 -2.70 -39.28
CA ASN A 36 3.85 -1.98 -39.36
C ASN A 36 3.65 -0.95 -38.22
N ALA A 37 4.60 -0.81 -37.30
CA ALA A 37 4.53 0.16 -36.19
C ALA A 37 5.23 1.50 -36.51
N GLN A 38 5.51 1.79 -37.79
CA GLN A 38 6.23 2.98 -38.22
C GLN A 38 5.41 3.84 -39.20
N MET A 39 4.51 4.66 -38.61
CA MET A 39 4.01 5.98 -39.06
C MET A 39 2.95 6.05 -40.20
N PRO A 40 2.00 7.02 -40.16
CA PRO A 40 2.25 8.39 -39.71
C PRO A 40 1.31 9.00 -38.66
N PHE A 41 1.95 9.68 -37.69
CA PHE A 41 1.51 10.99 -37.22
C PHE A 41 1.21 11.88 -38.42
N ILE A 42 -0.07 12.19 -38.63
CA ILE A 42 -0.53 13.40 -39.29
C ILE A 42 -1.60 13.97 -38.35
N LEU A 43 -1.51 15.27 -38.09
CA LEU A 43 -2.43 16.12 -37.33
C LEU A 43 -2.38 15.99 -35.81
N PHE A 44 -1.32 16.49 -35.17
CA PHE A 44 -1.48 17.38 -34.02
C PHE A 44 -0.17 18.16 -33.83
N TYR A 45 -0.20 19.44 -34.23
CA TYR A 45 0.68 20.59 -33.92
C TYR A 45 1.00 21.42 -35.16
N PHE A 46 0.42 22.63 -35.19
CA PHE A 46 0.79 23.90 -35.84
C PHE A 46 -0.43 24.60 -36.46
N LEU A 47 -1.04 25.50 -35.68
CA LEU A 47 -1.23 26.93 -36.00
C LEU A 47 -2.31 27.54 -35.09
N HIS A 48 -1.96 27.78 -33.82
CA HIS A 48 -2.59 28.87 -33.08
C HIS A 48 -1.54 29.57 -32.23
N THR A 49 -0.90 30.59 -32.81
CA THR A 49 -0.52 31.85 -32.14
C THR A 49 0.16 32.78 -33.14
N HIS A 50 -0.50 33.92 -33.39
CA HIS A 50 0.00 35.29 -33.66
C HIS A 50 -1.09 35.98 -34.50
N SER A 51 -1.55 37.20 -34.27
CA SER A 51 -1.40 38.22 -33.23
C SER A 51 -2.26 39.39 -33.76
N HIS A 52 -3.01 40.10 -32.93
CA HIS A 52 -3.10 41.56 -32.98
C HIS A 52 -3.81 42.11 -31.74
N THR A 53 -2.97 42.45 -30.74
CA THR A 53 -2.94 43.73 -30.01
C THR A 53 -4.22 44.55 -29.84
N LEU A 54 -4.57 44.84 -28.57
CA LEU A 54 -4.69 46.18 -27.95
C LEU A 54 -5.54 46.03 -26.65
N THR A 55 -4.89 45.95 -25.49
CA THR A 55 -4.55 47.03 -24.54
C THR A 55 -5.55 47.24 -23.39
N LEU A 56 -4.97 47.14 -22.19
CA LEU A 56 -5.19 47.94 -20.98
C LEU A 56 -6.30 47.56 -19.98
N ARG A 57 -5.77 47.28 -18.77
CA ARG A 57 -6.20 47.76 -17.45
C ARG A 57 -7.32 47.03 -16.71
N THR A 58 -6.87 46.23 -15.74
CA THR A 58 -7.33 46.23 -14.34
C THR A 58 -7.49 47.67 -13.80
N PRO A 59 -8.27 47.95 -12.72
CA PRO A 59 -8.33 47.10 -11.52
C PRO A 59 -9.60 47.08 -10.65
N LEU A 60 -9.62 46.08 -9.75
CA LEU A 60 -9.99 46.09 -8.32
C LEU A 60 -11.02 47.11 -7.82
N THR A 61 -12.04 46.62 -7.09
CA THR A 61 -12.25 46.92 -5.64
C THR A 61 -13.49 46.19 -5.08
N ALA A 62 -13.30 45.49 -3.96
CA ALA A 62 -14.33 45.32 -2.90
C ALA A 62 -14.17 46.51 -1.91
N PRO A 63 -14.89 46.65 -0.75
CA PRO A 63 -15.91 45.81 -0.10
C PRO A 63 -17.03 46.65 0.62
N ALA A 64 -17.67 46.06 1.66
CA ALA A 64 -18.26 46.68 2.88
C ALA A 64 -19.76 47.08 2.85
N THR A 65 -20.68 46.30 3.47
CA THR A 65 -21.16 46.30 4.89
C THR A 65 -21.98 47.51 5.32
N GLY A 66 -23.18 47.28 5.90
CA GLY A 66 -23.89 48.27 6.72
C GLY A 66 -25.30 47.85 7.14
N LEU A 67 -25.44 47.47 8.42
CA LEU A 67 -26.69 47.25 9.16
C LEU A 67 -27.47 48.55 9.42
N SER A 68 -28.80 48.47 9.59
CA SER A 68 -29.51 48.80 10.85
C SER A 68 -30.96 49.31 10.68
N SER A 69 -31.89 48.57 11.29
CA SER A 69 -33.05 48.99 12.13
C SER A 69 -34.12 50.01 11.67
N GLY A 70 -35.40 49.65 11.88
CA GLY A 70 -36.45 50.61 12.23
C GLY A 70 -37.91 50.22 11.92
N ASN A 71 -38.62 49.73 12.93
CA ASN A 71 -40.06 49.35 12.98
C ASN A 71 -41.06 50.45 12.56
N HIS A 72 -42.24 50.11 11.99
CA HIS A 72 -43.55 50.00 12.68
C HIS A 72 -44.75 49.77 11.70
N TYR A 73 -45.70 48.93 12.14
CA TYR A 73 -47.14 48.72 11.80
C TYR A 73 -47.76 49.54 10.65
N GLY A 74 -48.62 49.04 9.76
CA GLY A 74 -49.33 47.77 9.61
C GLY A 74 -50.58 48.05 8.76
N ASP A 75 -50.88 47.23 7.75
CA ASP A 75 -52.26 46.85 7.38
C ASP A 75 -52.24 45.73 6.32
N GLU A 76 -53.04 44.70 6.56
CA GLU A 76 -53.15 43.50 5.75
C GLU A 76 -54.06 43.71 4.54
N GLN A 77 -53.52 43.55 3.33
CA GLN A 77 -54.23 42.94 2.21
C GLN A 77 -53.24 42.09 1.39
N PRO A 78 -53.55 40.83 1.06
CA PRO A 78 -52.66 40.01 0.26
C PRO A 78 -52.67 40.49 -1.20
N GLN A 79 -51.70 41.35 -1.52
CA GLN A 79 -51.13 41.39 -2.86
C GLN A 79 -50.54 40.01 -3.15
N CYS A 80 -51.15 39.24 -4.05
CA CYS A 80 -50.38 38.29 -4.84
C CYS A 80 -49.55 39.09 -5.85
N SER A 81 -48.48 39.74 -5.37
CA SER A 81 -47.25 39.77 -6.15
C SER A 81 -46.70 38.35 -6.09
N MET A 82 -46.65 37.66 -7.23
CA MET A 82 -45.99 36.38 -7.30
C MET A 82 -44.92 36.47 -8.37
N ASP A 83 -43.71 36.65 -7.86
CA ASP A 83 -42.48 35.99 -8.28
C ASP A 83 -42.33 35.75 -9.77
N CYS A 84 -41.49 36.60 -10.38
CA CYS A 84 -40.54 36.10 -11.37
C CYS A 84 -39.62 35.10 -10.65
N SER A 85 -40.12 33.89 -10.39
CA SER A 85 -39.28 32.76 -10.04
C SER A 85 -38.39 32.51 -11.25
N SER A 86 -37.11 32.86 -11.11
CA SER A 86 -36.05 32.46 -12.02
C SER A 86 -35.79 30.97 -11.84
N GLU A 87 -36.76 30.15 -12.22
CA GLU A 87 -36.55 28.73 -12.48
C GLU A 87 -35.99 28.62 -13.89
N GLU A 88 -34.69 28.36 -13.95
CA GLU A 88 -33.91 27.78 -15.03
C GLU A 88 -34.60 27.74 -16.42
N ASP A 89 -34.17 28.66 -17.30
CA ASP A 89 -34.51 28.70 -18.72
C ASP A 89 -34.11 27.37 -19.40
N SER A 90 -35.05 26.42 -19.40
CA SER A 90 -35.05 25.30 -20.33
C SER A 90 -35.67 25.82 -21.62
N ASP A 91 -34.86 26.01 -22.65
CA ASP A 91 -35.32 26.35 -24.00
C ASP A 91 -36.27 25.23 -24.50
N ILE A 92 -37.58 25.46 -24.39
CA ILE A 92 -38.60 24.55 -24.91
C ILE A 92 -38.38 24.43 -26.42
N SER A 93 -38.14 23.19 -26.88
CA SER A 93 -37.96 22.90 -28.30
C SER A 93 -39.27 23.07 -29.07
N GLU A 94 -39.21 23.40 -30.37
CA GLU A 94 -40.42 23.50 -31.21
C GLU A 94 -41.20 22.18 -31.28
N SER A 95 -40.55 21.04 -31.03
CA SER A 95 -41.15 19.70 -30.97
C SER A 95 -42.00 19.45 -29.72
N GLU A 96 -41.85 20.26 -28.66
CA GLU A 96 -42.50 20.08 -27.36
C GLU A 96 -43.63 21.09 -27.11
N ILE A 97 -43.95 21.93 -28.11
CA ILE A 97 -44.96 23.00 -28.00
C ILE A 97 -46.35 22.44 -27.71
N ASP A 98 -46.73 21.33 -28.35
CA ASP A 98 -48.04 20.70 -28.16
C ASP A 98 -48.18 20.12 -26.74
N ASP A 99 -47.18 19.38 -26.26
CA ASP A 99 -47.17 18.82 -24.90
C ASP A 99 -47.15 19.92 -23.82
N TYR A 100 -46.37 20.98 -24.04
CA TYR A 100 -46.34 22.13 -23.13
C TYR A 100 -47.66 22.90 -23.12
N SER A 101 -48.47 22.83 -24.19
CA SER A 101 -49.75 23.56 -24.28
C SER A 101 -50.84 22.99 -23.35
N GLU A 102 -50.72 21.75 -22.88
CA GLU A 102 -51.71 21.13 -21.98
C GLU A 102 -51.78 21.83 -20.62
N LYS A 103 -50.63 22.17 -20.03
CA LYS A 103 -50.58 22.82 -18.71
C LYS A 103 -51.25 24.22 -18.71
N PRO A 104 -50.97 25.14 -19.65
CA PRO A 104 -51.71 26.38 -19.79
C PRO A 104 -53.20 26.18 -20.11
N TYR A 105 -53.56 25.13 -20.86
CA TYR A 105 -54.96 24.79 -21.16
C TYR A 105 -55.73 24.37 -19.90
N GLU A 106 -55.14 23.55 -19.03
CA GLU A 106 -55.71 23.21 -17.73
C GLU A 106 -55.87 24.44 -16.83
N LEU A 107 -54.90 25.36 -16.83
CA LEU A 107 -54.98 26.61 -16.07
C LEU A 107 -56.10 27.54 -16.56
N LEU A 108 -56.40 27.54 -17.87
CA LEU A 108 -57.55 28.25 -18.45
C LEU A 108 -58.86 27.61 -18.02
N LYS A 109 -58.95 26.27 -18.05
CA LYS A 109 -60.11 25.49 -17.56
C LYS A 109 -60.37 25.70 -16.08
N ALA A 110 -59.32 25.76 -15.27
CA ALA A 110 -59.40 26.03 -13.83
C ALA A 110 -59.79 27.50 -13.51
N GLY A 111 -59.95 28.35 -14.54
CA GLY A 111 -60.34 29.76 -14.37
C GLY A 111 -59.24 30.66 -13.81
N LYS A 112 -57.99 30.18 -13.75
CA LYS A 112 -56.83 30.95 -13.23
C LYS A 112 -56.53 32.16 -14.12
N TYR A 113 -56.74 32.02 -15.43
CA TYR A 113 -56.62 33.10 -16.40
C TYR A 113 -58.01 33.49 -16.93
N LYS A 114 -58.38 34.77 -16.78
CA LYS A 114 -59.68 35.28 -17.22
C LYS A 114 -59.65 35.64 -18.71
N VAL A 115 -60.31 34.82 -19.52
CA VAL A 115 -60.51 35.05 -20.97
C VAL A 115 -61.77 35.89 -21.24
N LYS A 116 -62.84 35.66 -20.47
CA LYS A 116 -64.13 36.35 -20.60
C LYS A 116 -64.34 37.34 -19.46
N TYR A 117 -64.75 38.55 -19.81
CA TYR A 117 -65.07 39.62 -18.86
C TYR A 117 -66.59 39.84 -18.80
N LEU A 118 -67.08 40.44 -17.71
CA LEU A 118 -68.51 40.60 -17.41
C LEU A 118 -69.29 41.42 -18.46
N ASN A 119 -68.59 42.17 -19.31
CA ASN A 119 -69.12 42.94 -20.42
C ASN A 119 -69.29 42.15 -21.73
N GLY A 120 -69.01 40.83 -21.72
CA GLY A 120 -69.09 39.98 -22.92
C GLY A 120 -67.93 40.14 -23.89
N THR A 121 -66.88 40.90 -23.55
CA THR A 121 -65.67 40.97 -24.36
C THR A 121 -64.68 39.87 -24.00
N LEU A 122 -64.05 39.30 -25.03
CA LEU A 122 -63.03 38.27 -24.88
C LEU A 122 -61.64 38.89 -25.03
N ARG A 123 -60.71 38.53 -24.15
CA ARG A 123 -59.32 39.04 -24.18
C ARG A 123 -58.32 37.90 -24.14
N CYS A 124 -57.20 38.08 -24.82
CA CYS A 124 -56.07 37.15 -24.72
C CYS A 124 -55.29 37.39 -23.42
N PRO A 125 -55.27 36.45 -22.45
CA PRO A 125 -54.57 36.63 -21.19
C PRO A 125 -53.04 36.69 -21.35
N TYR A 126 -52.51 36.22 -22.48
CA TYR A 126 -51.07 36.13 -22.76
C TYR A 126 -50.51 37.31 -23.56
N CYS A 127 -51.36 38.26 -23.99
CA CYS A 127 -50.98 39.43 -24.78
C CYS A 127 -51.29 40.76 -24.06
N ALA A 128 -50.97 40.84 -22.77
CA ALA A 128 -51.16 42.07 -21.99
C ALA A 128 -50.38 43.26 -22.61
N GLY A 129 -51.07 44.36 -22.91
CA GLY A 129 -50.45 45.62 -23.35
C GLY A 129 -50.40 45.92 -24.86
N LYS A 130 -51.01 45.12 -25.75
CA LYS A 130 -51.07 45.41 -27.21
C LYS A 130 -52.38 46.09 -27.63
N LYS A 131 -52.35 46.89 -28.72
CA LYS A 131 -53.36 47.89 -29.15
C LYS A 131 -54.81 47.39 -29.40
N LYS A 132 -55.10 46.09 -29.41
CA LYS A 132 -56.46 45.53 -29.49
C LYS A 132 -56.63 44.53 -28.33
N GLN A 133 -57.32 44.92 -27.27
CA GLN A 133 -57.50 44.05 -26.09
C GLN A 133 -58.85 43.33 -26.10
N ASP A 134 -59.88 43.93 -26.69
CA ASP A 134 -61.22 43.35 -26.81
C ASP A 134 -61.39 42.72 -28.19
N TYR A 135 -61.70 41.42 -28.20
CA TYR A 135 -61.90 40.60 -29.39
C TYR A 135 -63.32 40.03 -29.40
N LYS A 136 -63.90 39.89 -30.61
CA LYS A 136 -65.04 38.98 -30.86
C LYS A 136 -64.52 37.53 -30.91
N TYR A 137 -65.39 36.54 -30.68
CA TYR A 137 -65.00 35.11 -30.67
C TYR A 137 -64.14 34.69 -31.87
N LYS A 138 -64.59 34.97 -33.10
CA LYS A 138 -63.83 34.64 -34.33
C LYS A 138 -62.50 35.39 -34.41
N GLU A 139 -62.44 36.64 -33.95
CA GLU A 139 -61.21 37.44 -33.96
C GLU A 139 -60.20 36.94 -32.92
N LEU A 140 -60.67 36.53 -31.74
CA LEU A 140 -59.80 35.99 -30.69
C LEU A 140 -59.27 34.61 -31.09
N LEU A 141 -60.13 33.76 -31.66
CA LEU A 141 -59.73 32.45 -32.15
C LEU A 141 -58.70 32.58 -33.27
N GLN A 142 -58.91 33.48 -34.24
CA GLN A 142 -57.94 33.76 -35.29
C GLN A 142 -56.63 34.32 -34.73
N HIS A 143 -56.69 35.18 -33.70
CA HIS A 143 -55.52 35.68 -33.01
C HIS A 143 -54.74 34.57 -32.29
N ALA A 144 -55.42 33.73 -31.50
CA ALA A 144 -54.82 32.64 -30.74
C ALA A 144 -54.19 31.59 -31.69
N SER A 145 -54.95 31.13 -32.68
CA SER A 145 -54.47 30.15 -33.68
C SER A 145 -53.37 30.72 -34.56
N GLY A 146 -53.46 32.00 -34.95
CA GLY A 146 -52.44 32.68 -35.75
C GLY A 146 -51.12 32.90 -34.98
N VAL A 147 -51.18 33.12 -33.66
CA VAL A 147 -49.97 33.23 -32.83
C VAL A 147 -49.39 31.85 -32.51
N GLY A 148 -50.23 30.84 -32.25
CA GLY A 148 -49.80 29.47 -32.00
C GLY A 148 -49.12 28.83 -33.22
N LYS A 149 -49.62 29.09 -34.43
CA LYS A 149 -49.09 28.56 -35.71
C LYS A 149 -48.12 29.52 -36.44
N GLY A 150 -47.88 30.71 -35.87
CA GLY A 150 -47.19 31.81 -36.54
C GLY A 150 -45.65 31.79 -36.47
N SER A 151 -45.04 32.78 -37.11
CA SER A 151 -43.59 32.98 -37.37
C SER A 151 -42.61 32.61 -36.26
N ALA A 152 -41.42 32.15 -36.67
CA ALA A 152 -40.25 31.76 -35.84
C ALA A 152 -39.74 32.83 -34.85
N ASN A 153 -40.19 34.08 -34.97
CA ASN A 153 -39.75 35.18 -34.10
C ASN A 153 -40.45 35.23 -32.72
N ARG A 154 -41.27 34.23 -32.37
CA ARG A 154 -41.94 34.13 -31.06
C ARG A 154 -41.43 32.91 -30.30
N SER A 155 -41.24 33.05 -28.99
CA SER A 155 -40.74 31.96 -28.14
C SER A 155 -41.71 30.77 -28.14
N ALA A 156 -41.16 29.55 -28.06
CA ALA A 156 -41.95 28.31 -28.00
C ALA A 156 -43.01 28.35 -26.88
N LYS A 157 -42.65 28.93 -25.72
CA LYS A 157 -43.57 29.20 -24.60
C LYS A 157 -44.76 30.09 -24.98
N GLN A 158 -44.53 31.15 -25.76
CA GLN A 158 -45.61 32.01 -26.24
C GLN A 158 -46.51 31.29 -27.26
N LYS A 159 -45.92 30.49 -28.16
CA LYS A 159 -46.68 29.68 -29.12
C LYS A 159 -47.58 28.66 -28.39
N ALA A 160 -47.02 27.92 -27.43
CA ALA A 160 -47.75 26.94 -26.63
C ALA A 160 -48.91 27.56 -25.82
N ASN A 161 -48.69 28.72 -25.19
CA ASN A 161 -49.76 29.43 -24.46
C ASN A 161 -50.92 29.86 -25.37
N HIS A 162 -50.64 30.33 -26.59
CA HIS A 162 -51.68 30.74 -27.53
C HIS A 162 -52.37 29.55 -28.21
N LEU A 163 -51.64 28.46 -28.42
CA LEU A 163 -52.22 27.19 -28.85
C LEU A 163 -53.21 26.65 -27.81
N ALA A 164 -52.84 26.69 -26.52
CA ALA A 164 -53.73 26.35 -25.41
C ALA A 164 -54.98 27.23 -25.36
N LEU A 165 -54.86 28.54 -25.64
CA LEU A 165 -56.00 29.45 -25.73
C LEU A 165 -56.92 29.12 -26.90
N ALA A 166 -56.36 28.79 -28.07
CA ALA A 166 -57.14 28.38 -29.24
C ALA A 166 -57.92 27.09 -28.95
N LYS A 167 -57.26 26.09 -28.35
CA LYS A 167 -57.88 24.85 -27.89
C LYS A 167 -59.05 25.15 -26.95
N TYR A 168 -58.83 25.96 -25.91
CA TYR A 168 -59.88 26.37 -24.96
C TYR A 168 -61.06 27.09 -25.61
N LEU A 169 -60.82 27.96 -26.60
CA LEU A 169 -61.90 28.63 -27.33
C LEU A 169 -62.74 27.62 -28.13
N GLU A 170 -62.08 26.71 -28.86
CA GLU A 170 -62.73 25.70 -29.70
C GLU A 170 -63.44 24.59 -28.90
N THR A 171 -62.96 24.24 -27.71
CA THR A 171 -63.53 23.15 -26.89
C THR A 171 -64.52 23.65 -25.85
N ASP A 172 -64.17 24.68 -25.10
CA ASP A 172 -64.89 25.08 -23.88
C ASP A 172 -65.72 26.37 -24.06
N LEU A 173 -65.42 27.19 -25.07
CA LEU A 173 -66.19 28.40 -25.41
C LEU A 173 -66.89 28.32 -26.78
N ALA A 174 -66.99 27.12 -27.37
CA ALA A 174 -67.55 26.89 -28.71
C ALA A 174 -69.00 27.37 -28.88
N SER A 175 -69.76 27.40 -27.79
CA SER A 175 -71.17 27.84 -27.76
C SER A 175 -71.36 29.35 -27.98
N GLU A 176 -70.27 30.14 -27.93
CA GLU A 176 -70.30 31.59 -28.20
C GLU A 176 -70.13 31.93 -29.70
N ALA A 177 -70.04 30.93 -30.59
CA ALA A 177 -69.97 31.15 -32.03
C ALA A 177 -71.35 31.45 -32.65
N GLU A 178 -71.56 32.65 -33.19
CA GLU A 178 -72.82 33.02 -33.87
C GLU A 178 -73.09 32.15 -35.13
N PRO A 179 -74.36 31.74 -35.37
CA PRO A 179 -74.74 30.97 -36.57
C PRO A 179 -74.76 31.82 -37.86
N ILE A 180 -74.30 31.23 -38.96
CA ILE A 180 -74.12 31.87 -40.28
C ILE A 180 -75.47 31.96 -41.02
N GLN A 181 -75.91 33.18 -41.38
CA GLN A 181 -76.99 33.39 -42.36
C GLN A 181 -76.44 33.35 -43.79
N ARG A 182 -77.04 32.54 -44.67
CA ARG A 182 -76.77 32.55 -46.13
C ARG A 182 -77.66 33.59 -46.81
N PRO A 183 -77.16 34.39 -47.78
CA PRO A 183 -78.00 35.29 -48.58
C PRO A 183 -78.88 34.51 -49.56
N ALA A 184 -80.13 34.93 -49.75
CA ALA A 184 -81.04 34.38 -50.75
C ALA A 184 -80.71 34.93 -52.17
N LEU A 185 -80.79 34.05 -53.17
CA LEU A 185 -80.70 34.38 -54.61
C LEU A 185 -81.93 35.18 -55.06
N PRO A 186 -81.79 36.20 -55.95
CA PRO A 186 -82.93 36.89 -56.55
C PRO A 186 -83.69 36.01 -57.55
N GLN A 187 -85.03 36.07 -57.49
CA GLN A 187 -85.94 35.45 -58.46
C GLN A 187 -85.83 36.09 -59.86
N ALA A 188 -85.82 35.24 -60.89
CA ALA A 188 -85.91 35.65 -62.28
C ALA A 188 -87.32 36.19 -62.61
N ILE A 189 -87.37 37.36 -63.24
CA ILE A 189 -88.59 37.98 -63.78
C ILE A 189 -88.95 37.23 -65.07
N ASN A 190 -90.05 36.47 -65.06
CA ASN A 190 -90.63 35.91 -66.28
C ASN A 190 -91.24 37.06 -67.11
N GLN A 191 -90.71 37.28 -68.32
CA GLN A 191 -91.41 38.00 -69.38
C GLN A 191 -92.03 36.99 -70.37
N PRO A 192 -93.10 37.35 -71.09
CA PRO A 192 -93.91 36.40 -71.86
C PRO A 192 -93.15 35.84 -73.06
N LEU A 193 -93.41 34.56 -73.38
CA LEU A 193 -93.02 33.87 -74.61
C LEU A 193 -93.35 34.74 -75.84
N GLN A 194 -92.34 35.42 -76.39
CA GLN A 194 -92.39 35.84 -77.79
C GLN A 194 -92.22 34.58 -78.63
N GLN A 195 -93.10 34.40 -79.61
CA GLN A 195 -92.96 33.34 -80.63
C GLN A 195 -91.53 33.36 -81.16
N ASP A 196 -90.87 32.20 -81.21
CA ASP A 196 -89.48 32.06 -81.63
C ASP A 196 -89.29 32.60 -83.06
N GLU A 197 -88.97 33.88 -83.18
CA GLU A 197 -88.66 34.48 -84.47
C GLU A 197 -87.38 33.85 -85.02
N LEU A 198 -87.47 33.32 -86.23
CA LEU A 198 -86.33 32.80 -86.96
C LEU A 198 -85.61 33.94 -87.68
N TYR A 199 -84.36 34.17 -87.27
CA TYR A 199 -83.46 35.13 -87.88
C TYR A 199 -82.55 34.43 -88.86
N VAL A 200 -82.13 35.13 -89.92
CA VAL A 200 -81.00 34.68 -90.73
C VAL A 200 -79.71 34.90 -89.95
N TRP A 201 -78.96 33.83 -89.67
CA TRP A 201 -77.67 33.86 -89.02
C TRP A 201 -76.56 33.40 -89.99
N PRO A 202 -75.47 34.16 -90.17
CA PRO A 202 -75.10 35.43 -89.52
C PRO A 202 -76.09 36.59 -89.77
N TRP A 203 -76.23 37.50 -88.79
CA TRP A 203 -77.24 38.55 -88.79
C TRP A 203 -77.13 39.45 -90.02
N THR A 204 -78.24 39.71 -90.68
CA THR A 204 -78.26 40.38 -91.98
C THR A 204 -79.44 41.35 -92.08
N GLY A 205 -79.20 42.59 -92.50
CA GLY A 205 -80.20 43.61 -92.79
C GLY A 205 -80.55 43.67 -94.28
N ILE A 206 -81.76 44.07 -94.60
CA ILE A 206 -82.26 44.25 -95.98
C ILE A 206 -82.70 45.70 -96.13
N ILE A 207 -82.40 46.29 -97.27
CA ILE A 207 -82.86 47.62 -97.70
C ILE A 207 -83.55 47.49 -99.04
N VAL A 208 -84.71 48.12 -99.19
CA VAL A 208 -85.49 48.15 -100.43
C VAL A 208 -85.85 49.58 -100.84
N ASN A 209 -86.34 49.71 -102.08
CA ASN A 209 -86.75 50.99 -102.70
C ASN A 209 -85.61 52.00 -102.87
N ILE A 210 -84.42 51.51 -103.24
CA ILE A 210 -83.28 52.38 -103.55
C ILE A 210 -83.51 52.98 -104.95
N LYS A 211 -83.99 54.23 -104.99
CA LYS A 211 -84.21 55.02 -106.20
C LYS A 211 -83.32 56.28 -106.17
N GLY A 212 -82.64 56.60 -107.27
CA GLY A 212 -81.86 57.84 -107.42
C GLY A 212 -80.64 58.01 -106.49
N LYS A 213 -80.21 56.94 -105.80
CA LYS A 213 -79.02 56.91 -104.93
C LYS A 213 -77.86 56.17 -105.61
N PRO A 214 -76.59 56.45 -105.26
CA PRO A 214 -75.44 55.79 -105.87
C PRO A 214 -75.46 54.28 -105.61
N ASN A 215 -75.24 53.51 -106.66
CA ASN A 215 -75.11 52.05 -106.61
C ASN A 215 -73.69 51.64 -106.16
N ASP A 216 -73.23 52.22 -105.05
CA ASP A 216 -71.89 52.02 -104.49
C ASP A 216 -72.01 51.43 -103.08
N SER A 217 -71.43 50.24 -102.86
CA SER A 217 -71.41 49.60 -101.56
C SER A 217 -70.64 50.44 -100.52
N GLY A 218 -69.65 51.23 -100.95
CA GLY A 218 -68.90 52.15 -100.08
C GLY A 218 -69.75 53.29 -99.53
N TYR A 219 -70.68 53.81 -100.33
CA TYR A 219 -71.67 54.80 -99.88
C TYR A 219 -72.54 54.24 -98.75
N TRP A 220 -73.11 53.05 -98.93
CA TRP A 220 -73.98 52.42 -97.92
C TRP A 220 -73.24 52.02 -96.64
N MET A 221 -71.99 51.60 -96.76
CA MET A 221 -71.11 51.34 -95.63
C MET A 221 -70.89 52.60 -94.76
N LYS A 222 -70.75 53.76 -95.43
CA LYS A 222 -70.59 55.06 -94.77
C LYS A 222 -71.89 55.58 -94.16
N GLU A 223 -73.00 55.44 -94.87
CA GLU A 223 -74.34 55.83 -94.41
C GLU A 223 -74.71 55.12 -93.10
N PHE A 224 -74.46 53.80 -93.04
CA PHE A 224 -74.78 52.98 -91.87
C PHE A 224 -73.61 52.72 -90.92
N THR A 225 -72.56 53.56 -90.94
CA THR A 225 -71.39 53.37 -90.07
C THR A 225 -71.74 53.27 -88.58
N LYS A 226 -72.82 53.92 -88.13
CA LYS A 226 -73.31 53.80 -86.74
C LYS A 226 -73.66 52.36 -86.36
N CYS A 227 -74.25 51.61 -87.30
CA CYS A 227 -74.65 50.22 -87.11
C CYS A 227 -73.49 49.24 -87.37
N ARG A 228 -72.27 49.72 -87.66
CA ARG A 228 -71.07 48.89 -87.89
C ARG A 228 -71.32 47.67 -88.81
N PRO A 229 -71.81 47.89 -90.04
CA PRO A 229 -71.94 46.80 -91.01
C PRO A 229 -70.57 46.16 -91.27
N VAL A 230 -70.57 44.89 -91.67
CA VAL A 230 -69.39 44.11 -92.08
C VAL A 230 -69.28 44.06 -93.60
N GLY A 231 -70.40 44.15 -94.32
CA GLY A 231 -70.43 44.21 -95.78
C GLY A 231 -71.79 44.67 -96.30
N VAL A 232 -71.82 45.21 -97.52
CA VAL A 232 -73.05 45.59 -98.21
C VAL A 232 -73.02 45.04 -99.63
N ARG A 233 -74.11 44.38 -100.04
CA ARG A 233 -74.32 43.91 -101.42
C ARG A 233 -75.57 44.55 -102.00
N ILE A 234 -75.51 44.98 -103.26
CA ILE A 234 -76.63 45.62 -103.94
C ILE A 234 -77.07 44.74 -105.10
N PHE A 235 -78.38 44.57 -105.23
CA PHE A 235 -79.06 43.79 -106.25
C PHE A 235 -79.94 44.73 -107.08
N LEU A 236 -79.73 44.72 -108.39
CA LEU A 236 -80.55 45.43 -109.37
C LEU A 236 -81.64 44.48 -109.87
N LYS A 237 -82.86 45.00 -110.10
CA LYS A 237 -83.95 44.24 -110.72
C LYS A 237 -84.09 44.68 -112.19
N ASP A 238 -84.45 43.76 -113.09
CA ASP A 238 -84.35 43.88 -114.56
C ASP A 238 -85.16 45.03 -115.23
N ASP A 239 -85.91 45.83 -114.47
CA ASP A 239 -86.37 47.16 -114.88
C ASP A 239 -85.60 48.20 -114.03
N ASP A 240 -84.66 48.91 -114.64
CA ASP A 240 -83.57 49.79 -114.10
C ASP A 240 -83.95 50.89 -113.06
N LEU A 241 -85.10 50.81 -112.40
CA LEU A 241 -85.63 51.85 -111.51
C LEU A 241 -85.63 51.47 -110.03
N ILE A 242 -85.41 50.21 -109.61
CA ILE A 242 -85.48 49.81 -108.19
C ILE A 242 -84.33 48.86 -107.81
N ALA A 243 -83.42 49.30 -106.94
CA ALA A 243 -82.39 48.43 -106.35
C ALA A 243 -82.75 47.99 -104.91
N GLN A 244 -82.27 46.81 -104.51
CA GLN A 244 -82.33 46.28 -103.15
C GLN A 244 -80.90 46.08 -102.63
N ALA A 245 -80.64 46.32 -101.35
CA ALA A 245 -79.35 46.05 -100.76
C ALA A 245 -79.47 45.14 -99.55
N VAL A 246 -78.44 44.34 -99.30
CA VAL A 246 -78.30 43.46 -98.16
C VAL A 246 -77.06 43.89 -97.38
N ILE A 247 -77.22 44.05 -96.08
CA ILE A 247 -76.19 44.51 -95.15
C ILE A 247 -75.84 43.36 -94.20
N ASP A 248 -74.59 42.97 -94.20
CA ASP A 248 -74.08 41.89 -93.36
C ASP A 248 -73.59 42.44 -92.02
N PHE A 249 -73.87 41.76 -90.92
CA PHE A 249 -73.34 42.07 -89.59
C PHE A 249 -72.47 40.92 -89.05
N ASN A 250 -71.76 41.15 -87.94
CA ASN A 250 -70.93 40.13 -87.30
C ASN A 250 -71.79 38.95 -86.81
N ASN A 251 -71.22 37.77 -86.60
CA ASN A 251 -72.00 36.58 -86.20
C ASN A 251 -72.19 36.44 -84.67
N ASP A 252 -71.60 37.33 -83.87
CA ASP A 252 -71.66 37.35 -82.41
C ASP A 252 -72.87 38.15 -81.87
N TRP A 253 -73.00 38.22 -80.54
CA TRP A 253 -74.04 39.02 -79.89
C TRP A 253 -73.92 40.52 -80.18
N ASN A 254 -72.70 41.03 -80.44
CA ASN A 254 -72.53 42.41 -80.87
C ASN A 254 -73.12 42.64 -82.26
N GLY A 255 -72.94 41.69 -83.18
CA GLY A 255 -73.58 41.70 -84.48
C GLY A 255 -75.11 41.72 -84.40
N PHE A 256 -75.70 40.98 -83.46
CA PHE A 256 -77.14 41.00 -83.21
C PHE A 256 -77.62 42.39 -82.76
N MET A 257 -76.90 42.98 -81.81
CA MET A 257 -77.21 44.32 -81.28
C MET A 257 -77.12 45.37 -82.39
N ASN A 258 -76.09 45.30 -83.22
CA ASN A 258 -75.88 46.19 -84.37
C ASN A 258 -77.00 46.06 -85.42
N ALA A 259 -77.38 44.82 -85.76
CA ALA A 259 -78.48 44.54 -86.69
C ALA A 259 -79.82 45.04 -86.13
N SER A 260 -80.07 44.82 -84.84
CA SER A 260 -81.28 45.29 -84.16
C SER A 260 -81.36 46.81 -84.11
N GLU A 261 -80.24 47.50 -83.90
CA GLU A 261 -80.16 48.97 -83.95
C GLU A 261 -80.45 49.50 -85.36
N PHE A 262 -79.93 48.81 -86.39
CA PHE A 262 -80.24 49.09 -87.78
C PHE A 262 -81.75 49.01 -88.06
N GLU A 263 -82.41 47.91 -87.71
CA GLU A 263 -83.87 47.75 -87.87
C GLU A 263 -84.66 48.83 -87.12
N LYS A 264 -84.33 49.07 -85.84
CA LYS A 264 -84.97 50.11 -85.03
C LYS A 264 -84.83 51.51 -85.64
N SER A 265 -83.71 51.81 -86.29
CA SER A 265 -83.50 53.11 -86.92
C SER A 265 -84.48 53.37 -88.07
N PHE A 266 -84.85 52.32 -88.82
CA PHE A 266 -85.86 52.39 -89.87
C PHE A 266 -87.28 52.38 -89.32
N GLU A 267 -87.56 51.56 -88.30
CA GLU A 267 -88.86 51.57 -87.62
C GLU A 267 -89.18 52.92 -86.98
N ALA A 268 -88.21 53.56 -86.33
CA ALA A 268 -88.39 54.89 -85.73
C ALA A 268 -88.69 55.98 -86.76
N ALA A 269 -88.29 55.79 -88.02
CA ALA A 269 -88.58 56.68 -89.14
C ALA A 269 -89.86 56.28 -89.91
N HIS A 270 -90.63 55.30 -89.42
CA HIS A 270 -91.78 54.71 -90.13
C HIS A 270 -91.44 54.16 -91.52
N HIS A 271 -90.22 53.64 -91.66
CA HIS A 271 -89.70 53.02 -92.88
C HIS A 271 -89.32 51.55 -92.65
N GLY A 272 -90.01 50.87 -91.74
CA GLY A 272 -89.80 49.45 -91.47
C GLY A 272 -90.46 48.53 -92.49
N LYS A 273 -90.30 47.21 -92.31
CA LYS A 273 -90.92 46.18 -93.17
C LYS A 273 -92.44 46.28 -93.23
N ARG A 274 -93.08 46.54 -92.08
CA ARG A 274 -94.54 46.67 -91.97
C ARG A 274 -95.05 47.87 -92.77
N ASP A 275 -94.32 48.97 -92.72
CA ASP A 275 -94.63 50.20 -93.45
C ASP A 275 -94.47 49.99 -94.97
N TRP A 276 -93.40 49.29 -95.37
CA TRP A 276 -93.16 48.89 -96.77
C TRP A 276 -94.29 48.02 -97.33
N ASN A 277 -94.71 47.00 -96.58
CA ASN A 277 -95.78 46.10 -97.03
C ASN A 277 -97.15 46.80 -97.12
N SER A 278 -97.40 47.82 -96.28
CA SER A 278 -98.66 48.56 -96.26
C SER A 278 -98.74 49.66 -97.32
N SER A 279 -97.60 50.24 -97.72
CA SER A 279 -97.53 51.46 -98.56
C SER A 279 -96.93 51.22 -99.95
N LYS A 280 -96.88 49.97 -100.45
CA LYS A 280 -96.22 49.59 -101.70
C LYS A 280 -96.63 50.40 -102.95
N LEU A 281 -97.84 50.95 -102.97
CA LEU A 281 -98.41 51.70 -104.11
C LEU A 281 -98.12 53.22 -104.04
N ASP A 282 -97.91 53.78 -102.84
CA ASP A 282 -97.64 55.22 -102.61
C ASP A 282 -96.19 55.47 -102.12
N ALA A 283 -95.32 54.46 -102.25
CA ALA A 283 -93.94 54.53 -101.84
C ALA A 283 -93.16 55.54 -102.70
N GLY A 284 -92.99 56.77 -102.18
CA GLY A 284 -92.16 57.81 -102.77
C GLY A 284 -90.67 57.44 -102.87
N SER A 285 -89.79 58.43 -102.75
CA SER A 285 -88.32 58.23 -102.87
C SER A 285 -87.63 57.68 -101.61
N ASN A 286 -88.38 57.28 -100.57
CA ASN A 286 -87.83 56.84 -99.29
C ASN A 286 -87.36 55.39 -99.34
N ILE A 287 -86.25 55.10 -98.64
CA ILE A 287 -85.73 53.75 -98.48
C ILE A 287 -86.31 53.09 -97.23
N TYR A 288 -86.51 51.78 -97.30
CA TYR A 288 -87.07 50.98 -96.20
C TYR A 288 -86.07 49.90 -95.81
N GLY A 289 -86.01 49.53 -94.53
CA GLY A 289 -85.06 48.54 -94.06
C GLY A 289 -85.49 47.78 -92.81
N TRP A 290 -85.02 46.53 -92.70
CA TRP A 290 -85.31 45.61 -91.59
C TRP A 290 -84.25 44.52 -91.50
N VAL A 291 -84.25 43.72 -90.44
CA VAL A 291 -83.36 42.56 -90.32
C VAL A 291 -84.03 41.32 -90.91
N ALA A 292 -83.28 40.55 -91.69
CA ALA A 292 -83.75 39.38 -92.41
C ALA A 292 -84.35 38.32 -91.47
N ARG A 293 -85.61 37.98 -91.71
CA ARG A 293 -86.34 36.90 -91.02
C ARG A 293 -86.64 35.74 -91.97
N GLU A 294 -87.34 34.73 -91.48
CA GLU A 294 -87.76 33.54 -92.23
C GLU A 294 -88.43 33.85 -93.58
N ASP A 295 -89.33 34.83 -93.60
CA ASP A 295 -90.05 35.20 -94.83
C ASP A 295 -89.13 35.82 -95.88
N ASP A 296 -88.10 36.58 -95.47
CA ASP A 296 -87.07 37.10 -96.38
C ASP A 296 -86.16 36.00 -96.92
N TYR A 297 -85.79 35.04 -96.05
CA TYR A 297 -84.96 33.89 -96.40
C TYR A 297 -85.65 32.98 -97.43
N ASN A 298 -86.97 32.81 -97.30
CA ASN A 298 -87.79 31.99 -98.19
C ASN A 298 -88.30 32.75 -99.43
N CYS A 299 -88.06 34.06 -99.54
CA CYS A 299 -88.50 34.86 -100.67
C CYS A 299 -87.81 34.43 -101.98
N GLU A 300 -88.55 34.51 -103.10
CA GLU A 300 -88.01 34.30 -104.44
C GLU A 300 -87.32 35.56 -104.96
N GLY A 301 -86.13 35.40 -105.55
CA GLY A 301 -85.31 36.49 -106.08
C GLY A 301 -83.89 36.53 -105.50
N PRO A 302 -83.06 37.48 -105.96
CA PRO A 302 -81.63 37.49 -105.69
C PRO A 302 -81.29 37.70 -104.20
N VAL A 303 -82.13 38.44 -103.46
CA VAL A 303 -81.96 38.65 -102.02
C VAL A 303 -82.20 37.35 -101.24
N GLY A 304 -83.30 36.63 -101.52
CA GLY A 304 -83.59 35.36 -100.85
C GLY A 304 -82.54 34.28 -101.17
N GLU A 305 -82.11 34.19 -102.43
CA GLU A 305 -81.01 33.28 -102.82
C GLU A 305 -79.70 33.59 -102.09
N TYR A 306 -79.37 34.88 -101.94
CA TYR A 306 -78.20 35.30 -101.19
C TYR A 306 -78.26 34.89 -99.72
N LEU A 307 -79.42 35.09 -99.06
CA LEU A 307 -79.63 34.72 -97.67
C LEU A 307 -79.50 33.20 -97.46
N ARG A 308 -80.02 32.38 -98.37
CA ARG A 308 -79.89 30.90 -98.34
C ARG A 308 -78.47 30.41 -98.58
N ASN A 309 -77.72 31.06 -99.47
CA ASN A 309 -76.35 30.68 -99.76
C ASN A 309 -75.38 31.06 -98.64
N LYS A 310 -75.66 32.14 -97.90
CA LYS A 310 -74.73 32.67 -96.89
C LYS A 310 -75.09 32.36 -95.45
N GLY A 311 -76.37 32.28 -95.14
CA GLY A 311 -76.88 32.10 -93.79
C GLY A 311 -77.79 30.90 -93.65
N ARG A 312 -78.20 30.63 -92.42
CA ARG A 312 -79.24 29.66 -92.07
C ARG A 312 -80.20 30.29 -91.08
N LEU A 313 -81.43 29.81 -91.04
CA LEU A 313 -82.39 30.24 -90.03
C LEU A 313 -82.00 29.67 -88.66
N ARG A 314 -81.92 30.55 -87.65
CA ARG A 314 -81.64 30.21 -86.25
C ARG A 314 -82.55 31.03 -85.34
N THR A 315 -82.95 30.44 -84.22
CA THR A 315 -83.52 31.21 -83.12
C THR A 315 -82.40 31.76 -82.24
N VAL A 316 -82.69 32.84 -81.50
CA VAL A 316 -81.80 33.37 -80.45
C VAL A 316 -81.50 32.27 -79.41
N SER A 317 -82.51 31.49 -79.04
CA SER A 317 -82.43 30.37 -78.10
C SER A 317 -81.42 29.30 -78.55
N ASP A 318 -81.46 28.88 -79.83
CA ASP A 318 -80.53 27.88 -80.37
C ASP A 318 -79.06 28.32 -80.26
N ILE A 319 -78.79 29.60 -80.57
CA ILE A 319 -77.43 30.16 -80.53
C ILE A 319 -76.92 30.25 -79.09
N VAL A 320 -77.77 30.64 -78.13
CA VAL A 320 -77.43 30.64 -76.69
C VAL A 320 -77.17 29.23 -76.21
N GLN A 321 -78.03 28.27 -76.58
CA GLN A 321 -77.95 26.90 -76.14
C GLN A 321 -76.66 26.24 -76.63
N GLU A 322 -76.34 26.33 -77.93
CA GLU A 322 -75.11 25.77 -78.54
C GLU A 322 -73.85 26.33 -77.84
N ALA A 323 -73.80 27.64 -77.58
CA ALA A 323 -72.70 28.27 -76.86
C ALA A 323 -72.61 27.85 -75.38
N SER A 324 -73.75 27.61 -74.73
CA SER A 324 -73.80 27.14 -73.35
C SER A 324 -73.36 25.68 -73.22
N GLU A 325 -73.75 24.82 -74.15
CA GLU A 325 -73.37 23.40 -74.19
C GLU A 325 -71.86 23.25 -74.42
N SER A 326 -71.28 24.03 -75.34
CA SER A 326 -69.83 24.07 -75.55
C SER A 326 -69.07 24.47 -74.29
N ARG A 327 -69.53 25.53 -73.60
CA ARG A 327 -68.92 25.97 -72.34
C ARG A 327 -69.06 24.91 -71.23
N ASN A 328 -70.24 24.33 -71.08
CA ASN A 328 -70.51 23.31 -70.07
C ASN A 328 -69.66 22.06 -70.28
N SER A 329 -69.43 21.66 -71.54
CA SER A 329 -68.53 20.56 -71.87
C SER A 329 -67.09 20.83 -71.39
N ILE A 330 -66.57 22.04 -71.61
CA ILE A 330 -65.24 22.43 -71.12
C ILE A 330 -65.20 22.42 -69.59
N VAL A 331 -66.21 22.98 -68.93
CA VAL A 331 -66.30 23.00 -67.46
C VAL A 331 -66.35 21.57 -66.90
N ALA A 332 -67.12 20.67 -67.51
CA ALA A 332 -67.19 19.27 -67.10
C ALA A 332 -65.85 18.55 -67.25
N ASN A 333 -65.13 18.78 -68.35
CA ASN A 333 -63.79 18.21 -68.55
C ASN A 333 -62.79 18.69 -67.49
N LEU A 334 -62.80 20.00 -67.19
CA LEU A 334 -61.94 20.56 -66.15
C LEU A 334 -62.30 20.04 -64.76
N ALA A 335 -63.60 19.89 -64.45
CA ALA A 335 -64.04 19.29 -63.18
C ALA A 335 -63.54 17.85 -63.05
N ASN A 336 -63.65 17.03 -64.10
CA ASN A 336 -63.12 15.67 -64.11
C ASN A 336 -61.58 15.64 -63.92
N GLU A 337 -60.85 16.58 -64.50
CA GLU A 337 -59.40 16.69 -64.31
C GLU A 337 -59.03 17.07 -62.87
N ILE A 338 -59.79 17.98 -62.24
CA ILE A 338 -59.66 18.33 -60.82
C ILE A 338 -59.94 17.10 -59.94
N ASP A 339 -60.98 16.34 -60.24
CA ASP A 339 -61.32 15.14 -59.46
C ASP A 339 -60.22 14.06 -59.57
N ASN A 340 -59.71 13.81 -60.77
CA ASN A 340 -58.60 12.87 -61.00
C ASN A 340 -57.31 13.31 -60.29
N THR A 341 -56.99 14.61 -60.32
CA THR A 341 -55.80 15.13 -59.64
C THR A 341 -55.94 15.06 -58.12
N ASN A 342 -57.13 15.35 -57.58
CA ASN A 342 -57.44 15.17 -56.16
C ASN A 342 -57.34 13.70 -55.72
N GLU A 343 -57.84 12.76 -56.53
CA GLU A 343 -57.71 11.33 -56.23
C GLU A 343 -56.23 10.87 -56.20
N ASN A 344 -55.43 11.35 -57.15
CA ASN A 344 -53.99 11.08 -57.17
C ASN A 344 -53.26 11.67 -55.97
N LEU A 345 -53.60 12.90 -55.55
CA LEU A 345 -53.06 13.52 -54.34
C LEU A 345 -53.41 12.71 -53.09
N ASN A 346 -54.66 12.27 -52.95
CA ASN A 346 -55.10 11.42 -51.84
C ASN A 346 -54.33 10.09 -51.81
N LYS A 347 -54.12 9.43 -52.96
CA LYS A 347 -53.31 8.21 -53.07
C LYS A 347 -51.86 8.44 -52.63
N MET A 348 -51.27 9.57 -53.01
CA MET A 348 -49.91 9.92 -52.60
C MET A 348 -49.82 10.22 -51.11
N GLN A 349 -50.80 10.93 -50.55
CA GLN A 349 -50.88 11.21 -49.11
C GLN A 349 -51.04 9.91 -48.30
N TYR A 350 -51.88 8.97 -48.75
CA TYR A 350 -52.01 7.66 -48.11
C TYR A 350 -50.68 6.91 -48.09
N LYS A 351 -50.00 6.81 -49.24
CA LYS A 351 -48.69 6.15 -49.35
C LYS A 351 -47.62 6.83 -48.50
N TYR A 352 -47.63 8.16 -48.42
CA TYR A 352 -46.72 8.92 -47.55
C TYR A 352 -46.98 8.57 -46.08
N ASN A 353 -48.23 8.63 -45.63
CA ASN A 353 -48.60 8.30 -44.25
C ASN A 353 -48.26 6.85 -43.89
N GLU A 354 -48.52 5.90 -44.80
CA GLU A 354 -48.17 4.48 -44.62
C GLU A 354 -46.66 4.30 -44.41
N LYS A 355 -45.83 4.94 -45.24
CA LYS A 355 -44.37 4.90 -45.11
C LYS A 355 -43.90 5.58 -43.82
N THR A 356 -44.49 6.71 -43.45
CA THR A 356 -44.17 7.41 -42.19
C THR A 356 -44.47 6.53 -40.98
N MET A 357 -45.62 5.87 -40.93
CA MET A 357 -45.96 4.94 -39.84
C MET A 357 -45.04 3.72 -39.81
N SER A 358 -44.66 3.18 -40.98
CA SER A 358 -43.69 2.09 -41.05
C SER A 358 -42.30 2.52 -40.55
N LEU A 359 -41.88 3.74 -40.88
CA LEU A 359 -40.60 4.29 -40.42
C LEU A 359 -40.60 4.50 -38.91
N SER A 360 -41.67 5.08 -38.34
CA SER A 360 -41.80 5.24 -36.88
C SER A 360 -41.70 3.90 -36.15
N ARG A 361 -42.38 2.85 -36.65
CA ARG A 361 -42.28 1.50 -36.05
C ARG A 361 -40.86 0.95 -36.10
N MET A 362 -40.18 1.10 -37.24
CA MET A 362 -38.78 0.66 -37.40
C MET A 362 -37.84 1.41 -36.45
N LEU A 363 -38.05 2.70 -36.24
CA LEU A 363 -37.26 3.50 -35.30
C LEU A 363 -37.48 3.04 -33.85
N GLU A 364 -38.73 2.80 -33.44
CA GLU A 364 -39.04 2.25 -32.12
C GLU A 364 -38.40 0.87 -31.89
N GLU A 365 -38.45 -0.02 -32.89
CA GLU A 365 -37.79 -1.32 -32.82
C GLU A 365 -36.27 -1.19 -32.71
N LYS A 366 -35.66 -0.28 -33.49
CA LYS A 366 -34.23 0.03 -33.38
C LYS A 366 -33.87 0.56 -32.00
N ASP A 367 -34.69 1.42 -31.40
CA ASP A 367 -34.45 1.96 -30.06
C ASP A 367 -34.60 0.91 -28.96
N LYS A 368 -35.60 0.01 -29.08
CA LYS A 368 -35.76 -1.15 -28.20
C LYS A 368 -34.54 -2.09 -28.26
N LEU A 369 -34.10 -2.43 -29.48
CA LEU A 369 -32.93 -3.28 -29.68
C LEU A 369 -31.65 -2.62 -29.17
N HIS A 370 -31.47 -1.33 -29.42
CA HIS A 370 -30.31 -0.59 -28.90
C HIS A 370 -30.30 -0.55 -27.38
N SER A 371 -31.45 -0.29 -26.75
CA SER A 371 -31.59 -0.29 -25.29
C SER A 371 -31.30 -1.66 -24.68
N ALA A 372 -31.80 -2.74 -25.29
CA ALA A 372 -31.51 -4.11 -24.87
C ALA A 372 -30.02 -4.46 -25.02
N PHE A 373 -29.38 -4.06 -26.13
CA PHE A 373 -27.95 -4.25 -26.35
C PHE A 373 -27.10 -3.51 -25.32
N VAL A 374 -27.44 -2.25 -25.01
CA VAL A 374 -26.74 -1.45 -24.00
C VAL A 374 -26.88 -2.08 -22.62
N GLU A 375 -28.07 -2.57 -22.26
CA GLU A 375 -28.29 -3.21 -20.97
C GLU A 375 -27.56 -4.56 -20.86
N GLU A 376 -27.55 -5.37 -21.92
CA GLU A 376 -26.80 -6.62 -21.93
C GLU A 376 -25.30 -6.38 -21.87
N SER A 377 -24.79 -5.35 -22.55
CA SER A 377 -23.38 -4.92 -22.45
C SER A 377 -23.01 -4.51 -21.02
N ARG A 378 -23.90 -3.77 -20.34
CA ARG A 378 -23.72 -3.40 -18.93
C ARG A 378 -23.77 -4.63 -18.02
N ASN A 379 -24.68 -5.56 -18.25
CA ASN A 379 -24.78 -6.82 -17.50
C ASN A 379 -23.51 -7.66 -17.67
N MET A 380 -23.01 -7.78 -18.89
CA MET A 380 -21.76 -8.48 -19.20
C MET A 380 -20.56 -7.83 -18.48
N GLN A 381 -20.45 -6.50 -18.51
CA GLN A 381 -19.43 -5.77 -17.75
C GLN A 381 -19.55 -5.99 -16.23
N ARG A 382 -20.77 -5.97 -15.68
CA ARG A 382 -21.00 -6.24 -14.25
C ARG A 382 -20.57 -7.67 -13.88
N ARG A 383 -20.93 -8.67 -14.68
CA ARG A 383 -20.51 -10.07 -14.47
C ARG A 383 -18.99 -10.21 -14.51
N ALA A 384 -18.33 -9.61 -15.51
CA ALA A 384 -16.87 -9.63 -15.62
C ALA A 384 -16.20 -8.96 -14.40
N ARG A 385 -16.69 -7.80 -13.94
CA ARG A 385 -16.17 -7.12 -12.74
C ARG A 385 -16.37 -7.94 -11.47
N ASN A 386 -17.54 -8.57 -11.33
CA ASN A 386 -17.84 -9.43 -10.18
C ASN A 386 -16.95 -10.68 -10.17
N GLU A 387 -16.70 -11.26 -11.33
CA GLU A 387 -15.82 -12.42 -11.44
C GLU A 387 -14.38 -12.07 -11.09
N VAL A 388 -13.86 -10.94 -11.59
CA VAL A 388 -12.53 -10.43 -11.20
C VAL A 388 -12.47 -10.19 -9.69
N ARG A 389 -13.51 -9.58 -9.10
CA ARG A 389 -13.58 -9.38 -7.64
C ARG A 389 -13.53 -10.71 -6.88
N ARG A 390 -14.33 -11.70 -7.30
CA ARG A 390 -14.33 -13.04 -6.70
C ARG A 390 -12.95 -13.69 -6.74
N ILE A 391 -12.26 -13.60 -7.89
CA ILE A 391 -10.90 -14.13 -8.04
C ILE A 391 -9.92 -13.43 -7.09
N LEU A 392 -10.00 -12.10 -6.95
CA LEU A 392 -9.15 -11.35 -6.03
C LEU A 392 -9.43 -11.73 -4.57
N ASP A 393 -10.69 -11.86 -4.17
CA ASP A 393 -11.08 -12.27 -2.82
C ASP A 393 -10.56 -13.69 -2.50
N GLU A 394 -10.65 -14.61 -3.47
CA GLU A 394 -10.07 -15.96 -3.37
C GLU A 394 -8.54 -15.92 -3.27
N GLN A 395 -7.88 -15.06 -4.05
CA GLN A 395 -6.43 -14.91 -4.02
C GLN A 395 -5.94 -14.33 -2.68
N GLU A 396 -6.66 -13.37 -2.09
CA GLU A 396 -6.37 -12.81 -0.77
C GLU A 396 -6.56 -13.86 0.34
N LYS A 397 -7.63 -14.65 0.27
CA LYS A 397 -7.87 -15.75 1.21
C LYS A 397 -6.74 -16.78 1.15
N LEU A 398 -6.38 -17.23 -0.05
CA LEU A 398 -5.27 -18.18 -0.24
C LEU A 398 -3.94 -17.61 0.23
N SER A 399 -3.68 -16.33 -0.02
CA SER A 399 -2.48 -15.65 0.46
C SER A 399 -2.43 -15.63 2.00
N SER A 400 -3.55 -15.34 2.65
CA SER A 400 -3.68 -15.37 4.11
C SER A 400 -3.45 -16.77 4.69
N GLU A 401 -3.99 -17.81 4.04
CA GLU A 401 -3.76 -19.21 4.43
C GLU A 401 -2.29 -19.62 4.26
N LEU A 402 -1.63 -19.18 3.17
CA LEU A 402 -0.21 -19.43 2.95
C LEU A 402 0.66 -18.73 3.99
N GLU A 403 0.38 -17.47 4.31
CA GLU A 403 1.08 -16.74 5.38
C GLU A 403 0.88 -17.41 6.75
N ALA A 404 -0.32 -17.91 7.04
CA ALA A 404 -0.57 -18.67 8.27
C ALA A 404 0.27 -19.97 8.31
N LYS A 405 0.35 -20.71 7.19
CA LYS A 405 1.20 -21.91 7.09
C LYS A 405 2.69 -21.57 7.20
N ARG A 406 3.14 -20.47 6.59
CA ARG A 406 4.51 -19.97 6.68
C ARG A 406 4.88 -19.64 8.13
N ARG A 407 4.03 -18.90 8.85
CA ARG A 407 4.25 -18.60 10.27
C ARG A 407 4.34 -19.85 11.15
N LYS A 408 3.54 -20.89 10.85
CA LYS A 408 3.64 -22.19 11.53
C LYS A 408 4.99 -22.86 11.25
N LEU A 409 5.44 -22.91 10.00
CA LEU A 409 6.76 -23.42 9.65
C LEU A 409 7.89 -22.65 10.34
N ASP A 410 7.82 -21.32 10.37
CA ASP A 410 8.80 -20.48 11.07
C ASP A 410 8.80 -20.73 12.58
N SER A 411 7.65 -21.05 13.19
CA SER A 411 7.58 -21.45 14.60
C SER A 411 8.21 -22.83 14.83
N TRP A 412 7.93 -23.80 13.96
CA TRP A 412 8.54 -25.14 14.03
C TRP A 412 10.03 -25.11 13.82
N SER A 413 10.54 -24.32 12.87
CA SER A 413 11.97 -24.15 12.63
C SER A 413 12.67 -23.54 13.86
N ARG A 414 12.08 -22.51 14.49
CA ARG A 414 12.63 -21.93 15.72
C ARG A 414 12.68 -22.94 16.86
N ASP A 415 11.63 -23.73 17.04
CA ASP A 415 11.59 -24.76 18.08
C ASP A 415 12.55 -25.92 17.79
N LEU A 416 12.73 -26.30 16.52
CA LEU A 416 13.73 -27.27 16.11
C LEU A 416 15.14 -26.77 16.44
N ASN A 417 15.48 -25.54 16.06
CA ASN A 417 16.78 -24.92 16.36
C ASN A 417 17.04 -24.85 17.87
N LYS A 418 16.03 -24.53 18.69
CA LYS A 418 16.17 -24.58 20.16
C LYS A 418 16.51 -25.98 20.65
N ARG A 419 15.81 -27.00 20.14
CA ARG A 419 16.08 -28.41 20.51
C ARG A 419 17.48 -28.83 20.07
N GLU A 420 17.89 -28.47 18.86
CA GLU A 420 19.23 -28.75 18.33
C GLU A 420 20.31 -28.13 19.21
N VAL A 421 20.18 -26.85 19.58
CA VAL A 421 21.12 -26.19 20.51
C VAL A 421 21.19 -26.91 21.86
N LEU A 422 20.05 -27.35 22.41
CA LEU A 422 20.03 -28.10 23.67
C LEU A 422 20.73 -29.46 23.52
N THR A 423 20.43 -30.22 22.47
CA THR A 423 21.08 -31.50 22.18
C THR A 423 22.59 -31.34 21.96
N ASP A 424 23.01 -30.26 21.31
CA ASP A 424 24.42 -29.94 21.09
C ASP A 424 25.13 -29.59 22.40
N GLN A 425 24.49 -28.83 23.28
CA GLN A 425 25.00 -28.53 24.62
C GLN A 425 25.10 -29.80 25.48
N GLU A 426 24.11 -30.69 25.43
CA GLU A 426 24.15 -31.97 26.14
C GLU A 426 25.27 -32.87 25.61
N ARG A 427 25.44 -32.94 24.29
CA ARG A 427 26.53 -33.68 23.65
C ARG A 427 27.90 -33.15 24.09
N GLN A 428 28.09 -31.82 24.11
CA GLN A 428 29.31 -31.20 24.60
C GLN A 428 29.58 -31.53 26.07
N LYS A 429 28.56 -31.41 26.94
CA LYS A 429 28.69 -31.78 28.36
C LYS A 429 29.09 -33.25 28.53
N LEU A 430 28.44 -34.16 27.81
CA LEU A 430 28.77 -35.59 27.85
C LEU A 430 30.20 -35.85 27.38
N GLU A 431 30.66 -35.13 26.36
CA GLU A 431 32.02 -35.27 25.85
C GLU A 431 33.07 -34.72 26.83
N GLU A 432 32.79 -33.62 27.51
CA GLU A 432 33.62 -33.10 28.60
C GLU A 432 33.66 -34.05 29.82
N GLU A 433 32.51 -34.61 30.20
CA GLU A 433 32.43 -35.62 31.26
C GLU A 433 33.21 -36.89 30.90
N LYS A 434 33.10 -37.35 29.64
CA LYS A 434 33.89 -38.48 29.14
C LYS A 434 35.39 -38.17 29.22
N LYS A 435 35.84 -37.00 28.76
CA LYS A 435 37.25 -36.57 28.89
C LYS A 435 37.72 -36.52 30.34
N LYS A 436 36.90 -36.00 31.26
CA LYS A 436 37.21 -35.99 32.71
C LYS A 436 37.32 -37.41 33.27
N LYS A 437 36.41 -38.31 32.87
CA LYS A 437 36.43 -39.72 33.28
C LYS A 437 37.67 -40.44 32.73
N ASP A 438 38.03 -40.20 31.48
CA ASP A 438 39.23 -40.77 30.86
C ASP A 438 40.51 -40.28 31.56
N LEU A 439 40.60 -38.98 31.86
CA LEU A 439 41.71 -38.41 32.65
C LEU A 439 41.78 -39.00 34.07
N ARG A 440 40.62 -39.14 34.74
CA ARG A 440 40.55 -39.76 36.07
C ARG A 440 40.97 -41.23 36.02
N ASN A 441 40.54 -41.97 35.01
CA ASN A 441 40.94 -43.36 34.80
C ASN A 441 42.44 -43.49 34.52
N GLU A 442 43.03 -42.62 33.70
CA GLU A 442 44.47 -42.62 33.47
C GLU A 442 45.24 -42.29 34.75
N SER A 443 44.79 -41.28 35.51
CA SER A 443 45.37 -40.95 36.80
C SER A 443 45.28 -42.10 37.81
N LEU A 444 44.14 -42.79 37.88
CA LEU A 444 43.96 -43.99 38.70
C LEU A 444 44.87 -45.13 38.25
N ARG A 445 45.05 -45.33 36.93
CA ARG A 445 45.96 -46.33 36.39
C ARG A 445 47.41 -46.02 36.76
N LEU A 446 47.81 -44.76 36.67
CA LEU A 446 49.12 -44.29 37.10
C LEU A 446 49.31 -44.46 38.61
N ALA A 447 48.32 -44.08 39.43
CA ALA A 447 48.37 -44.27 40.88
C ALA A 447 48.44 -45.75 41.27
N SER A 448 47.68 -46.63 40.60
CA SER A 448 47.76 -48.07 40.83
C SER A 448 49.12 -48.64 40.42
N LYS A 449 49.71 -48.14 39.32
CA LYS A 449 51.06 -48.52 38.93
C LYS A 449 52.10 -48.05 39.96
N GLU A 450 51.97 -46.83 40.45
CA GLU A 450 52.86 -46.28 41.49
C GLU A 450 52.72 -47.04 42.80
N GLN A 451 51.50 -47.40 43.20
CA GLN A 451 51.24 -48.25 44.36
C GLN A 451 51.92 -49.61 44.21
N LYS A 452 51.82 -50.27 43.04
CA LYS A 452 52.53 -51.53 42.78
C LYS A 452 54.05 -51.37 42.91
N ILE A 453 54.61 -50.27 42.41
CA ILE A 453 56.05 -49.97 42.55
C ILE A 453 56.40 -49.75 44.03
N ALA A 454 55.57 -49.02 44.78
CA ALA A 454 55.77 -48.81 46.20
C ALA A 454 55.67 -50.12 47.00
N ASP A 455 54.69 -50.97 46.69
CA ASP A 455 54.51 -52.28 47.31
C ASP A 455 55.70 -53.20 47.01
N GLU A 456 56.20 -53.22 45.77
CA GLU A 456 57.45 -53.92 45.38
C GLU A 456 58.68 -53.36 46.13
N ASN A 457 58.76 -52.04 46.31
CA ASN A 457 59.83 -51.42 47.09
C ASN A 457 59.75 -51.78 48.57
N VAL A 458 58.56 -51.77 49.16
CA VAL A 458 58.33 -52.23 50.53
C VAL A 458 58.71 -53.69 50.66
N LEU A 459 58.32 -54.55 49.71
CA LEU A 459 58.71 -55.96 49.70
C LEU A 459 60.24 -56.12 49.68
N ARG A 460 60.94 -55.35 48.83
CA ARG A 460 62.41 -55.32 48.81
C ARG A 460 63.00 -54.85 50.14
N LEU A 461 62.45 -53.80 50.75
CA LEU A 461 62.90 -53.30 52.05
C LEU A 461 62.63 -54.31 53.17
N VAL A 462 61.52 -55.04 53.12
CA VAL A 462 61.22 -56.11 54.08
C VAL A 462 62.20 -57.26 53.93
N GLU A 463 62.52 -57.67 52.69
CA GLU A 463 63.52 -58.70 52.45
C GLU A 463 64.92 -58.23 52.84
N GLU A 464 65.24 -56.95 52.64
CA GLU A 464 66.47 -56.33 53.13
C GLU A 464 66.53 -56.35 54.65
N GLN A 465 65.49 -55.88 55.34
CA GLN A 465 65.42 -55.94 56.80
C GLN A 465 65.49 -57.37 57.32
N LYS A 466 64.95 -58.35 56.57
CA LYS A 466 65.06 -59.75 56.94
C LYS A 466 66.50 -60.24 56.81
N ARG A 467 67.21 -59.88 55.73
CA ARG A 467 68.65 -60.14 55.58
C ARG A 467 69.47 -59.45 56.67
N GLU A 468 69.25 -58.17 56.90
CA GLU A 468 69.91 -57.40 57.96
C GLU A 468 69.63 -58.00 59.34
N LYS A 469 68.40 -58.45 59.63
CA LYS A 469 68.07 -59.17 60.87
C LYS A 469 68.80 -60.50 60.95
N GLU A 470 68.90 -61.25 59.86
CA GLU A 470 69.62 -62.52 59.81
C GLU A 470 71.13 -62.32 59.98
N GLU A 471 71.71 -61.27 59.37
CA GLU A 471 73.09 -60.85 59.57
C GLU A 471 73.34 -60.38 61.01
N ALA A 472 72.43 -59.59 61.58
CA ALA A 472 72.49 -59.14 62.97
C ALA A 472 72.39 -60.32 63.94
N LEU A 473 71.48 -61.29 63.69
CA LEU A 473 71.38 -62.51 64.48
C LEU A 473 72.64 -63.38 64.36
N ASN A 474 73.19 -63.51 63.15
CA ASN A 474 74.48 -64.19 62.94
C ASN A 474 75.62 -63.45 63.66
N LYS A 475 75.60 -62.12 63.69
CA LYS A 475 76.59 -61.31 64.41
C LYS A 475 76.45 -61.43 65.92
N ILE A 476 75.22 -61.44 66.44
CA ILE A 476 74.92 -61.71 67.85
C ILE A 476 75.42 -63.11 68.21
N LEU A 477 75.11 -64.14 67.41
CA LEU A 477 75.61 -65.49 67.62
C LEU A 477 77.15 -65.55 67.57
N GLN A 478 77.79 -64.75 66.71
CA GLN A 478 79.24 -64.65 66.65
C GLN A 478 79.82 -63.95 67.89
N LEU A 479 79.17 -62.89 68.37
CA LEU A 479 79.55 -62.16 69.59
C LEU A 479 79.30 -63.00 70.85
N GLU A 480 78.22 -63.78 70.92
CA GLU A 480 77.95 -64.75 71.98
C GLU A 480 79.05 -65.81 72.00
N LYS A 481 79.45 -66.37 70.84
CA LYS A 481 80.60 -67.27 70.76
C LYS A 481 81.92 -66.61 71.20
N GLN A 482 82.12 -65.34 70.87
CA GLN A 482 83.31 -64.58 71.32
C GLN A 482 83.27 -64.29 72.82
N LEU A 483 82.09 -64.02 73.37
CA LEU A 483 81.89 -63.81 74.80
C LEU A 483 82.11 -65.11 75.58
N ASP A 484 81.54 -66.22 75.11
CA ASP A 484 81.76 -67.56 75.68
C ASP A 484 83.23 -67.95 75.61
N ALA A 485 83.92 -67.64 74.51
CA ALA A 485 85.36 -67.86 74.37
C ALA A 485 86.17 -66.97 75.34
N LYS A 486 85.76 -65.70 75.54
CA LYS A 486 86.37 -64.80 76.52
C LYS A 486 86.19 -65.34 77.94
N GLN A 487 84.97 -65.71 78.32
CA GLN A 487 84.68 -66.28 79.64
C GLN A 487 85.45 -67.59 79.86
N LYS A 488 85.58 -68.42 78.83
CA LYS A 488 86.41 -69.63 78.89
C LYS A 488 87.90 -69.30 79.10
N LEU A 489 88.44 -68.31 78.40
CA LEU A 489 89.81 -67.84 78.61
C LEU A 489 90.01 -67.29 80.03
N GLU A 490 89.05 -66.54 80.57
CA GLU A 490 89.07 -66.06 81.96
C GLU A 490 89.09 -67.22 82.96
N MET A 491 88.25 -68.25 82.76
CA MET A 491 88.26 -69.46 83.60
C MET A 491 89.58 -70.23 83.49
N GLU A 492 90.15 -70.36 82.28
CA GLU A 492 91.43 -71.03 82.06
C GLU A 492 92.60 -70.23 82.69
N ILE A 493 92.57 -68.90 82.66
CA ILE A 493 93.53 -68.04 83.37
C ILE A 493 93.45 -68.28 84.88
N GLU A 494 92.24 -68.35 85.44
CA GLU A 494 92.05 -68.57 86.89
C GLU A 494 92.42 -70.00 87.31
N GLU A 495 92.13 -70.99 86.46
CA GLU A 495 92.57 -72.38 86.66
C GLU A 495 94.10 -72.50 86.61
N LEU A 496 94.75 -71.84 85.63
CA LEU A 496 96.21 -71.81 85.51
C LEU A 496 96.86 -71.07 86.69
N LYS A 497 96.28 -69.94 87.13
CA LYS A 497 96.71 -69.25 88.37
C LYS A 497 96.59 -70.15 89.59
N GLY A 498 95.47 -70.86 89.75
CA GLY A 498 95.26 -71.82 90.84
C GLY A 498 96.27 -72.96 90.82
N LYS A 499 96.52 -73.57 89.65
CA LYS A 499 97.54 -74.62 89.47
C LYS A 499 98.96 -74.12 89.74
N LEU A 500 99.31 -72.92 89.29
CA LEU A 500 100.58 -72.26 89.60
C LEU A 500 100.75 -72.01 91.10
N GLN A 501 99.70 -71.53 91.77
CA GLN A 501 99.70 -71.30 93.22
C GLN A 501 99.97 -72.59 94.00
N VAL A 502 99.37 -73.69 93.56
CA VAL A 502 99.53 -75.05 94.14
C VAL A 502 100.93 -75.61 93.87
N MET A 503 101.44 -75.50 92.63
CA MET A 503 102.80 -75.95 92.30
C MET A 503 103.89 -75.17 93.04
N LYS A 504 103.67 -73.88 93.33
CA LYS A 504 104.59 -73.04 94.12
C LYS A 504 104.73 -73.49 95.58
N HIS A 505 103.79 -74.28 96.09
CA HIS A 505 103.81 -74.84 97.46
C HIS A 505 104.30 -76.29 97.53
N LEU A 506 104.51 -76.96 96.39
CA LEU A 506 104.81 -78.39 96.31
C LEU A 506 106.23 -78.73 95.83
N GLY A 507 107.08 -77.73 95.58
CA GLY A 507 108.44 -77.96 95.07
C GLY A 507 109.53 -77.58 96.07
N ASP A 508 110.30 -78.59 96.50
CA ASP A 508 111.65 -78.37 97.04
C ASP A 508 112.55 -77.78 95.94
N GLU A 509 113.48 -76.90 96.32
CA GLU A 509 114.26 -76.03 95.42
C GLU A 509 115.17 -76.77 94.40
N ASP A 510 115.26 -78.11 94.46
CA ASP A 510 116.24 -78.92 93.72
C ASP A 510 115.69 -79.73 92.51
N ASP A 511 114.38 -79.63 92.16
CA ASP A 511 113.82 -80.38 91.01
C ASP A 511 113.68 -79.54 89.73
N ALA A 512 114.68 -79.66 88.84
CA ALA A 512 114.77 -78.94 87.58
C ALA A 512 113.61 -79.24 86.61
N ALA A 513 112.97 -80.40 86.71
CA ALA A 513 111.81 -80.74 85.89
C ALA A 513 110.56 -79.95 86.30
N VAL A 514 110.40 -79.69 87.60
CA VAL A 514 109.28 -78.89 88.15
C VAL A 514 109.45 -77.42 87.80
N GLN A 515 110.68 -76.87 87.88
CA GLN A 515 110.95 -75.48 87.52
C GLN A 515 110.71 -75.18 86.03
N ASN A 516 111.10 -76.08 85.12
CA ASN A 516 110.78 -75.93 83.70
C ASN A 516 109.26 -75.94 83.45
N LYS A 517 108.50 -76.76 84.18
CA LYS A 517 107.04 -76.83 84.06
C LYS A 517 106.33 -75.59 84.65
N ILE A 518 106.86 -75.04 85.74
CA ILE A 518 106.41 -73.75 86.28
C ILE A 518 106.67 -72.63 85.29
N LYS A 519 107.84 -72.61 84.63
CA LYS A 519 108.17 -71.60 83.62
C LYS A 519 107.28 -71.70 82.38
N GLU A 520 107.08 -72.90 81.84
CA GLU A 520 106.21 -73.14 80.69
C GLU A 520 104.76 -72.73 80.96
N MET A 521 104.21 -73.06 82.14
CA MET A 521 102.88 -72.59 82.55
C MET A 521 102.81 -71.09 82.82
N ASN A 522 103.90 -70.46 83.27
CA ASN A 522 103.96 -69.00 83.41
C ASN A 522 103.95 -68.31 82.04
N ASP A 523 104.67 -68.84 81.05
CA ASP A 523 104.69 -68.31 79.70
C ASP A 523 103.31 -68.47 79.03
N GLU A 524 102.62 -69.61 79.20
CA GLU A 524 101.22 -69.80 78.74
C GLU A 524 100.22 -68.87 79.46
N LEU A 525 100.41 -68.65 80.77
CA LEU A 525 99.57 -67.72 81.52
C LEU A 525 99.77 -66.28 81.04
N GLN A 526 101.02 -65.89 80.77
CA GLN A 526 101.34 -64.56 80.26
C GLN A 526 100.74 -64.33 78.87
N GLU A 527 100.84 -65.31 77.96
CA GLU A 527 100.22 -65.21 76.62
C GLU A 527 98.69 -65.02 76.70
N LYS A 528 98.01 -65.67 77.65
CA LYS A 528 96.56 -65.51 77.84
C LYS A 528 96.20 -64.16 78.49
N ILE A 529 97.04 -63.63 79.38
CA ILE A 529 96.87 -62.28 79.95
C ILE A 529 97.03 -61.23 78.85
N ASP A 530 98.07 -61.31 78.03
CA ASP A 530 98.35 -60.37 76.93
C ASP A 530 97.19 -60.35 75.89
N ASN A 531 96.58 -61.51 75.63
CA ASN A 531 95.41 -61.62 74.76
C ASN A 531 94.16 -60.93 75.35
N LEU A 532 93.98 -60.97 76.67
CA LEU A 532 92.86 -60.32 77.35
C LEU A 532 93.06 -58.79 77.39
N GLU A 533 94.28 -58.32 77.65
CA GLU A 533 94.63 -56.89 77.61
C GLU A 533 94.42 -56.29 76.20
N ASN A 534 94.78 -57.01 75.13
CA ASN A 534 94.51 -56.56 73.76
C ASN A 534 93.00 -56.39 73.47
N MET A 535 92.15 -57.26 74.03
CA MET A 535 90.69 -57.15 73.89
C MET A 535 90.13 -55.95 74.67
N GLU A 536 90.65 -55.65 75.87
CA GLU A 536 90.25 -54.48 76.66
C GLU A 536 90.70 -53.16 76.01
N ALA A 537 91.91 -53.13 75.43
CA ALA A 537 92.42 -51.98 74.68
C ALA A 537 91.54 -51.63 73.46
N MET A 538 91.00 -52.64 72.77
CA MET A 538 90.05 -52.43 71.67
C MET A 538 88.74 -51.80 72.15
N ASN A 539 88.22 -52.22 73.30
CA ASN A 539 87.00 -51.65 73.87
C ASN A 539 87.18 -50.17 74.27
N GLN A 540 88.33 -49.83 74.86
CA GLN A 540 88.66 -48.44 75.20
C GLN A 540 88.77 -47.56 73.94
N THR A 541 89.29 -48.11 72.83
CA THR A 541 89.39 -47.41 71.54
C THR A 541 88.01 -47.09 70.97
N LEU A 542 87.04 -47.99 71.11
CA LEU A 542 85.66 -47.76 70.65
C LEU A 542 84.98 -46.63 71.43
N ILE A 543 85.18 -46.53 72.75
CA ILE A 543 84.64 -45.44 73.58
C ILE A 543 85.24 -44.08 73.17
N VAL A 544 86.53 -44.03 72.87
CA VAL A 544 87.17 -42.80 72.36
C VAL A 544 86.59 -42.41 71.01
N LYS A 545 86.41 -43.37 70.09
CA LYS A 545 85.83 -43.12 68.76
C LYS A 545 84.37 -42.65 68.80
N GLU A 546 83.57 -43.15 69.74
CA GLU A 546 82.20 -42.68 69.95
C GLU A 546 82.16 -41.22 70.38
N ARG A 547 83.02 -40.83 71.34
CA ARG A 547 83.13 -39.44 71.80
C ARG A 547 83.60 -38.51 70.68
N GLU A 548 84.62 -38.91 69.93
CA GLU A 548 85.10 -38.16 68.75
C GLU A 548 83.96 -37.95 67.73
N SER A 549 83.20 -39.00 67.40
CA SER A 549 82.09 -38.90 66.45
C SER A 549 80.95 -38.00 66.95
N ASN A 550 80.67 -38.02 68.26
CA ASN A 550 79.67 -37.14 68.85
C ASN A 550 80.13 -35.67 68.85
N ASP A 551 81.40 -35.41 69.13
CA ASP A 551 81.98 -34.06 69.06
C ASP A 551 81.94 -33.51 67.63
N GLU A 552 82.29 -34.33 66.62
CA GLU A 552 82.15 -33.97 65.20
C GLU A 552 80.70 -33.63 64.83
N LEU A 553 79.72 -34.38 65.33
CA LEU A 553 78.30 -34.15 65.06
C LEU A 553 77.79 -32.85 65.71
N GLN A 554 78.26 -32.52 66.91
CA GLN A 554 77.96 -31.25 67.58
C GLN A 554 78.58 -30.06 66.83
N GLU A 555 79.84 -30.16 66.40
CA GLU A 555 80.51 -29.12 65.61
C GLU A 555 79.82 -28.91 64.25
N ALA A 556 79.45 -29.99 63.55
CA ALA A 556 78.69 -29.88 62.30
C ALA A 556 77.34 -29.17 62.50
N ARG A 557 76.67 -29.38 63.64
CA ARG A 557 75.42 -28.69 63.97
C ARG A 557 75.64 -27.20 64.24
N LYS A 558 76.73 -26.82 64.94
CA LYS A 558 77.10 -25.42 65.17
C LYS A 558 77.41 -24.69 63.86
N GLU A 559 78.21 -25.31 62.99
CA GLU A 559 78.57 -24.69 61.71
C GLU A 559 77.34 -24.56 60.78
N LEU A 560 76.41 -25.52 60.83
CA LEU A 560 75.13 -25.42 60.10
C LEU A 560 74.27 -24.25 60.60
N ILE A 561 74.18 -24.03 61.90
CA ILE A 561 73.47 -22.88 62.48
C ILE A 561 74.08 -21.56 61.98
N LYS A 562 75.41 -21.45 62.01
CA LYS A 562 76.15 -20.28 61.54
C LYS A 562 75.98 -20.05 60.03
N GLY A 563 76.10 -21.09 59.21
CA GLY A 563 75.95 -20.99 57.75
C GLY A 563 74.52 -20.63 57.29
N LEU A 564 73.51 -20.89 58.11
CA LEU A 564 72.12 -20.56 57.82
C LEU A 564 71.67 -19.21 58.38
N GLU A 565 72.54 -18.47 59.08
CA GLU A 565 72.23 -17.16 59.69
C GLU A 565 71.76 -16.13 58.66
N GLU A 566 72.46 -15.99 57.53
CA GLU A 566 72.09 -15.07 56.46
C GLU A 566 70.82 -15.52 55.72
N LEU A 567 70.65 -16.83 55.51
CA LEU A 567 69.56 -17.39 54.70
C LEU A 567 68.21 -17.39 55.43
N LEU A 568 68.24 -17.56 56.76
CA LEU A 568 67.06 -17.64 57.63
C LEU A 568 66.66 -16.31 58.27
N SER A 569 67.39 -15.22 58.00
CA SER A 569 67.05 -13.86 58.44
C SER A 569 65.77 -13.29 57.80
N SER A 570 65.21 -13.98 56.79
CA SER A 570 63.98 -13.59 56.10
C SER A 570 62.72 -14.12 56.81
N SER A 571 61.79 -13.23 57.16
CA SER A 571 60.64 -13.47 58.05
C SER A 571 59.52 -14.42 57.55
N ARG A 572 59.73 -15.21 56.48
CA ARG A 572 58.68 -16.03 55.84
C ARG A 572 59.03 -17.50 55.65
N THR A 573 59.78 -18.09 56.57
CA THR A 573 60.28 -19.46 56.44
C THR A 573 59.76 -20.37 57.56
N ASN A 574 59.50 -21.64 57.25
CA ASN A 574 58.98 -22.61 58.23
C ASN A 574 60.04 -23.00 59.27
N ILE A 575 61.32 -22.96 58.88
CA ILE A 575 62.47 -23.10 59.77
C ILE A 575 63.06 -21.71 59.95
N ARG A 576 63.30 -21.31 61.19
CA ARG A 576 63.90 -20.02 61.55
C ARG A 576 64.99 -20.22 62.58
N LEU A 577 65.87 -19.24 62.71
CA LEU A 577 66.76 -19.15 63.85
C LEU A 577 66.04 -18.49 65.01
N LYS A 578 66.09 -19.13 66.18
CA LYS A 578 65.56 -18.60 67.43
C LYS A 578 66.72 -18.51 68.42
N ARG A 579 66.92 -17.36 69.05
CA ARG A 579 67.76 -17.28 70.24
C ARG A 579 66.93 -17.76 71.43
N MET A 580 67.37 -18.84 72.04
CA MET A 580 66.73 -19.39 73.23
C MET A 580 67.08 -18.48 74.42
N GLY A 581 66.06 -18.00 75.14
CA GLY A 581 66.25 -17.09 76.27
C GLY A 581 66.34 -15.60 75.94
N GLU A 582 66.09 -15.19 74.69
CA GLU A 582 66.02 -13.78 74.29
C GLU A 582 64.60 -13.22 74.53
N LEU A 583 64.51 -12.07 75.20
CA LEU A 583 63.25 -11.39 75.51
C LEU A 583 62.74 -10.61 74.30
N ASP A 584 61.44 -10.70 74.02
CA ASP A 584 60.80 -9.93 72.94
C ASP A 584 60.62 -8.47 73.37
N GLN A 585 61.50 -7.61 72.87
CA GLN A 585 61.51 -6.17 73.08
C GLN A 585 60.15 -5.50 72.80
N LYS A 586 59.35 -6.02 71.86
CA LYS A 586 58.04 -5.44 71.53
C LYS A 586 57.07 -5.53 72.70
N ILE A 587 57.13 -6.60 73.50
CA ILE A 587 56.27 -6.78 74.68
C ILE A 587 56.52 -5.65 75.66
N PHE A 588 57.80 -5.38 75.96
CA PHE A 588 58.23 -4.33 76.87
C PHE A 588 57.89 -2.93 76.36
N VAL A 589 58.15 -2.64 75.08
CA VAL A 589 57.81 -1.35 74.47
C VAL A 589 56.29 -1.11 74.43
N ASN A 590 55.49 -2.12 74.10
CA ASN A 590 54.03 -1.99 74.08
C ASN A 590 53.44 -1.76 75.48
N GLN A 591 54.00 -2.38 76.51
CA GLN A 591 53.59 -2.12 77.89
C GLN A 591 54.03 -0.73 78.37
N CYS A 592 55.24 -0.28 78.00
CA CYS A 592 55.68 1.08 78.31
C CYS A 592 54.85 2.16 77.61
N LYS A 593 54.35 1.93 76.39
CA LYS A 593 53.41 2.85 75.69
C LYS A 593 52.10 3.07 76.43
N LYS A 594 51.68 2.14 77.29
CA LYS A 594 50.47 2.29 78.12
C LYS A 594 50.70 3.18 79.33
N ARG A 595 51.97 3.44 79.71
CA ARG A 595 52.34 4.11 80.97
C ARG A 595 53.11 5.42 80.80
N PHE A 596 53.85 5.57 79.71
CA PHE A 596 54.68 6.74 79.44
C PHE A 596 54.22 7.46 78.17
N PRO A 597 54.54 8.76 78.01
CA PRO A 597 54.32 9.49 76.77
C PRO A 597 54.96 8.80 75.56
N LEU A 598 54.37 8.96 74.38
CA LEU A 598 54.78 8.27 73.16
C LEU A 598 56.24 8.55 72.76
N GLU A 599 56.76 9.76 73.03
CA GLU A 599 58.17 10.09 72.76
C GLU A 599 59.17 9.30 73.63
N GLU A 600 58.79 8.95 74.87
CA GLU A 600 59.69 8.33 75.87
C GLU A 600 59.44 6.83 76.07
N ALA A 601 58.21 6.37 75.78
CA ALA A 601 57.78 5.00 75.97
C ALA A 601 58.62 3.98 75.18
N GLY A 602 59.11 4.38 74.01
CA GLY A 602 60.04 3.57 73.21
C GLY A 602 61.32 3.28 73.99
N THR A 603 62.03 4.34 74.38
CA THR A 603 63.31 4.26 75.10
C THR A 603 63.18 3.54 76.43
N LYS A 604 62.13 3.85 77.22
CA LYS A 604 61.85 3.19 78.50
C LYS A 604 61.54 1.69 78.36
N GLY A 605 60.85 1.31 77.29
CA GLY A 605 60.59 -0.09 76.98
C GLY A 605 61.86 -0.86 76.63
N VAL A 606 62.77 -0.25 75.86
CA VAL A 606 64.07 -0.85 75.54
C VAL A 606 64.92 -1.00 76.80
N GLU A 607 65.03 0.05 77.62
CA GLU A 607 65.77 0.02 78.89
C GLU A 607 65.29 -1.10 79.81
N LEU A 608 63.96 -1.26 79.96
CA LEU A 608 63.36 -2.30 80.79
C LEU A 608 63.62 -3.71 80.22
N CYS A 609 63.50 -3.89 78.91
CA CYS A 609 63.82 -5.16 78.27
C CYS A 609 65.28 -5.55 78.47
N SER A 610 66.21 -4.61 78.31
CA SER A 610 67.64 -4.84 78.53
C SER A 610 67.94 -5.17 80.00
N LEU A 611 67.33 -4.46 80.95
CA LEU A 611 67.49 -4.73 82.38
C LEU A 611 67.08 -6.18 82.72
N TRP A 612 65.92 -6.62 82.24
CA TRP A 612 65.45 -7.98 82.47
C TRP A 612 66.20 -9.03 81.68
N GLN A 613 66.72 -8.69 80.50
CA GLN A 613 67.58 -9.58 79.73
C GLN A 613 68.89 -9.87 80.47
N GLU A 614 69.48 -8.86 81.12
CA GLU A 614 70.68 -9.02 81.95
C GLU A 614 70.38 -9.81 83.23
N ASN A 615 69.21 -9.62 83.84
CA ASN A 615 68.79 -10.49 84.95
C ASN A 615 68.66 -11.95 84.49
N VAL A 616 67.98 -12.22 83.37
CA VAL A 616 67.80 -13.59 82.83
C VAL A 616 69.12 -14.27 82.48
N LYS A 617 70.12 -13.51 82.02
CA LYS A 617 71.48 -14.02 81.74
C LYS A 617 72.34 -14.20 82.98
N ASN A 618 71.92 -13.64 84.13
CA ASN A 618 72.71 -13.69 85.35
C ASN A 618 72.65 -15.09 85.96
N SER A 619 73.72 -15.86 85.81
CA SER A 619 73.83 -17.22 86.36
C SER A 619 73.71 -17.27 87.88
N ALA A 620 73.91 -16.15 88.59
CA ALA A 620 73.72 -16.06 90.04
C ALA A 620 72.24 -15.94 90.45
N TRP A 621 71.33 -15.67 89.52
CA TRP A 621 69.89 -15.63 89.76
C TRP A 621 69.21 -16.82 89.06
N HIS A 622 68.88 -17.83 89.84
CA HIS A 622 68.28 -19.08 89.36
C HIS A 622 66.95 -19.32 90.08
N PRO A 623 65.84 -18.71 89.62
CA PRO A 623 64.54 -18.80 90.29
C PRO A 623 63.82 -20.11 89.94
N PHE A 624 64.46 -21.26 90.22
CA PHE A 624 63.91 -22.60 90.03
C PHE A 624 63.99 -23.41 91.33
N LYS A 625 63.00 -24.29 91.53
CA LYS A 625 62.94 -25.27 92.61
C LYS A 625 62.80 -26.67 92.03
N VAL A 626 63.51 -27.63 92.60
CA VAL A 626 63.43 -29.04 92.20
C VAL A 626 62.20 -29.69 92.83
N CYS A 627 61.32 -30.25 92.01
CA CYS A 627 60.14 -31.02 92.42
C CYS A 627 60.25 -32.46 91.89
N LYS A 628 59.86 -33.45 92.70
CA LYS A 628 59.78 -34.85 92.25
C LYS A 628 58.41 -35.12 91.63
N VAL A 629 58.39 -35.41 90.34
CA VAL A 629 57.19 -35.85 89.60
C VAL A 629 57.54 -37.20 88.96
N GLU A 630 56.81 -38.26 89.32
CA GLU A 630 56.94 -39.60 88.72
C GLU A 630 58.38 -40.19 88.68
N ASP A 631 59.09 -40.19 89.82
CA ASP A 631 60.47 -40.70 89.98
C ASP A 631 61.57 -40.00 89.14
N LYS A 632 61.27 -38.82 88.56
CA LYS A 632 62.26 -37.89 88.01
C LYS A 632 62.24 -36.56 88.77
N GLU A 633 63.44 -36.02 88.98
CA GLU A 633 63.64 -34.70 89.57
C GLU A 633 63.56 -33.65 88.44
N GLU A 634 62.55 -32.77 88.49
CA GLU A 634 62.34 -31.71 87.50
C GLU A 634 62.46 -30.32 88.15
N GLU A 635 63.13 -29.39 87.47
CA GLU A 635 63.30 -28.00 87.89
C GLU A 635 62.14 -27.13 87.38
N ILE A 636 61.34 -26.61 88.31
CA ILE A 636 60.17 -25.77 88.02
C ILE A 636 60.45 -24.35 88.52
N VAL A 637 59.99 -23.33 87.79
CA VAL A 637 60.17 -21.92 88.19
C VAL A 637 59.51 -21.65 89.54
N ASP A 638 60.21 -20.95 90.43
CA ASP A 638 59.68 -20.60 91.74
C ASP A 638 58.85 -19.31 91.68
N GLU A 639 57.52 -19.44 91.79
CA GLU A 639 56.59 -18.32 91.71
C GLU A 639 56.67 -17.34 92.91
N GLU A 640 57.31 -17.75 94.01
CA GLU A 640 57.55 -16.88 95.19
C GLU A 640 58.85 -16.09 95.11
N ASP A 641 59.66 -16.25 94.04
CA ASP A 641 60.88 -15.48 93.84
C ASP A 641 60.58 -13.96 93.89
N GLU A 642 61.34 -13.25 94.72
CA GLU A 642 61.10 -11.84 95.04
C GLU A 642 61.16 -10.96 93.79
N LYS A 643 62.08 -11.24 92.86
CA LYS A 643 62.25 -10.50 91.60
C LYS A 643 61.13 -10.83 90.61
N LEU A 644 60.71 -12.08 90.48
CA LEU A 644 59.56 -12.44 89.62
C LEU A 644 58.24 -11.86 90.16
N ARG A 645 58.02 -11.90 91.48
CA ARG A 645 56.83 -11.30 92.12
C ARG A 645 56.76 -9.79 91.94
N SER A 646 57.86 -9.09 92.21
CA SER A 646 57.95 -7.63 92.00
C SER A 646 57.74 -7.25 90.54
N LEU A 647 58.35 -7.98 89.60
CA LEU A 647 58.13 -7.78 88.16
C LEU A 647 56.65 -7.90 87.78
N LYS A 648 55.98 -8.93 88.29
CA LYS A 648 54.57 -9.20 88.04
C LYS A 648 53.67 -8.09 88.59
N GLN A 649 53.94 -7.64 89.81
CA GLN A 649 53.17 -6.58 90.47
C GLN A 649 53.40 -5.22 89.79
N GLU A 650 54.65 -4.91 89.43
CA GLU A 650 55.00 -3.63 88.85
C GLU A 650 54.57 -3.54 87.39
N TRP A 651 54.84 -4.53 86.54
CA TRP A 651 54.70 -4.42 85.08
C TRP A 651 53.62 -5.34 84.47
N GLY A 652 52.99 -6.20 85.27
CA GLY A 652 51.88 -7.05 84.86
C GLY A 652 52.30 -8.40 84.27
N GLU A 653 51.31 -9.24 83.97
CA GLU A 653 51.49 -10.64 83.57
C GLU A 653 52.24 -10.81 82.24
N GLU A 654 52.06 -9.89 81.28
CA GLU A 654 52.67 -10.03 79.94
C GLU A 654 54.20 -9.99 79.98
N ILE A 655 54.79 -9.08 80.78
CA ILE A 655 56.25 -9.00 80.96
C ILE A 655 56.75 -10.15 81.84
N HIS A 656 56.02 -10.48 82.92
CA HIS A 656 56.35 -11.62 83.79
C HIS A 656 56.42 -12.94 83.00
N SER A 657 55.39 -13.25 82.20
CA SER A 657 55.36 -14.46 81.39
C SER A 657 56.46 -14.50 80.33
N ALA A 658 56.84 -13.36 79.76
CA ALA A 658 57.97 -13.28 78.82
C ALA A 658 59.31 -13.63 79.49
N VAL A 659 59.53 -13.12 80.71
CA VAL A 659 60.74 -13.41 81.51
C VAL A 659 60.78 -14.87 81.96
N VAL A 660 59.67 -15.41 82.48
CA VAL A 660 59.58 -16.83 82.87
C VAL A 660 59.84 -17.77 81.70
N LYS A 661 59.30 -17.44 80.52
CA LYS A 661 59.54 -18.22 79.30
C LYS A 661 61.02 -18.22 78.92
N ALA A 662 61.67 -17.05 78.93
CA ALA A 662 63.10 -16.95 78.61
C ALA A 662 63.98 -17.74 79.59
N LEU A 663 63.66 -17.74 80.89
CA LEU A 663 64.37 -18.53 81.90
C LEU A 663 64.27 -20.04 81.63
N LYS A 664 63.06 -20.55 81.33
CA LYS A 664 62.86 -21.97 80.98
C LYS A 664 63.66 -22.37 79.73
N GLU A 665 63.69 -21.50 78.73
CA GLU A 665 64.45 -21.74 77.50
C GLU A 665 65.97 -21.79 77.73
N ILE A 666 66.53 -21.01 78.66
CA ILE A 666 67.95 -21.10 79.01
C ILE A 666 68.24 -22.41 79.74
N ASN A 667 67.39 -22.82 80.68
CA ASN A 667 67.62 -24.04 81.45
C ASN A 667 67.57 -25.31 80.58
N GLU A 668 66.68 -25.34 79.58
CA GLU A 668 66.55 -26.51 78.70
C GLU A 668 67.69 -26.61 77.67
N TYR A 669 68.15 -25.48 77.10
CA TYR A 669 69.05 -25.49 75.95
C TYR A 669 70.50 -25.12 76.30
N ASN A 670 70.74 -24.48 77.44
CA ASN A 670 72.07 -24.12 77.92
C ASN A 670 72.15 -24.03 79.46
N PRO A 671 71.83 -25.13 80.19
CA PRO A 671 71.74 -25.13 81.65
C PRO A 671 73.05 -24.69 82.33
N SER A 672 74.20 -25.11 81.79
CA SER A 672 75.51 -24.82 82.40
C SER A 672 76.06 -23.44 82.03
N GLY A 673 75.67 -22.88 80.88
CA GLY A 673 76.24 -21.64 80.35
C GLY A 673 75.44 -20.38 80.71
N GLY A 674 74.12 -20.48 80.88
CA GLY A 674 73.28 -19.34 81.31
C GLY A 674 73.14 -18.19 80.29
N TYR A 675 73.76 -18.29 79.10
CA TYR A 675 73.67 -17.30 78.02
C TYR A 675 72.78 -17.81 76.87
N THR A 676 72.26 -16.87 76.07
CA THR A 676 71.39 -17.18 74.93
C THR A 676 72.13 -17.94 73.85
N VAL A 677 71.55 -19.04 73.37
CA VAL A 677 72.12 -19.88 72.29
C VAL A 677 71.19 -19.85 71.07
N TRP A 678 71.79 -19.84 69.88
CA TRP A 678 71.06 -19.99 68.63
C TRP A 678 70.65 -21.44 68.40
N GLU A 679 69.37 -21.65 68.10
CA GLU A 679 68.86 -22.96 67.71
C GLU A 679 68.01 -22.87 66.44
N LEU A 680 68.07 -23.95 65.65
CA LEU A 680 67.20 -24.11 64.49
C LEU A 680 65.80 -24.50 64.98
N TRP A 681 64.82 -23.66 64.69
CA TRP A 681 63.47 -23.76 65.23
C TRP A 681 62.45 -24.03 64.15
N ASN A 682 61.62 -25.05 64.34
CA ASN A 682 60.46 -25.31 63.50
C ASN A 682 59.29 -24.44 63.99
N SER A 683 58.91 -23.45 63.18
CA SER A 683 57.86 -22.50 63.56
C SER A 683 56.45 -23.08 63.51
N LYS A 684 56.23 -24.19 62.81
CA LYS A 684 54.92 -24.87 62.75
C LYS A 684 54.67 -25.75 63.96
N GLU A 685 55.69 -26.46 64.40
CA GLU A 685 55.58 -27.44 65.49
C GLU A 685 56.06 -26.87 66.84
N GLU A 686 56.53 -25.63 66.86
CA GLU A 686 57.03 -24.95 68.05
C GLU A 686 58.05 -25.78 68.86
N ARG A 687 59.00 -26.42 68.15
CA ARG A 687 60.10 -27.22 68.73
C ARG A 687 61.42 -27.08 67.97
N LYS A 688 62.50 -27.61 68.56
CA LYS A 688 63.81 -27.77 67.91
C LYS A 688 63.67 -28.56 66.60
N ALA A 689 64.23 -28.01 65.53
CA ALA A 689 64.20 -28.63 64.21
C ALA A 689 65.18 -29.81 64.11
N THR A 690 64.76 -30.87 63.43
CA THR A 690 65.61 -32.03 63.17
C THR A 690 66.55 -31.77 61.98
N LEU A 691 67.72 -32.43 61.92
CA LEU A 691 68.65 -32.29 60.78
C LEU A 691 67.98 -32.63 59.45
N LYS A 692 67.08 -33.62 59.44
CA LYS A 692 66.29 -34.02 58.26
C LYS A 692 65.35 -32.90 57.79
N GLU A 693 64.67 -32.22 58.71
CA GLU A 693 63.82 -31.07 58.39
C GLU A 693 64.64 -29.92 57.79
N VAL A 694 65.81 -29.65 58.36
CA VAL A 694 66.70 -28.57 57.91
C VAL A 694 67.25 -28.85 56.52
N ILE A 695 67.72 -30.07 56.24
CA ILE A 695 68.20 -30.48 54.92
C ILE A 695 67.06 -30.42 53.89
N ALA A 696 65.87 -30.92 54.23
CA ALA A 696 64.71 -30.86 53.35
C ALA A 696 64.33 -29.41 53.01
N TYR A 697 64.42 -28.50 53.99
CA TYR A 697 64.20 -27.08 53.78
C TYR A 697 65.24 -26.45 52.85
N ILE A 698 66.53 -26.73 53.05
CA ILE A 698 67.62 -26.25 52.18
C ILE A 698 67.40 -26.75 50.74
N MET A 699 67.08 -28.03 50.57
CA MET A 699 66.79 -28.61 49.25
C MET A 699 65.61 -27.97 48.55
N ASP A 700 64.58 -27.55 49.29
CA ASP A 700 63.42 -26.86 48.72
C ASP A 700 63.76 -25.43 48.28
N GLN A 701 64.58 -24.70 49.06
CA GLN A 701 65.05 -23.35 48.69
C GLN A 701 65.97 -23.35 47.47
N ILE A 702 66.75 -24.42 47.26
CA ILE A 702 67.68 -24.54 46.12
C ILE A 702 66.95 -24.89 44.82
N LYS A 703 65.69 -25.37 44.86
CA LYS A 703 64.93 -25.69 43.63
C LYS A 703 64.63 -24.40 42.84
N PRO A 704 65.02 -24.31 41.56
CA PRO A 704 64.73 -23.13 40.76
C PRO A 704 63.21 -22.97 40.59
N HIS A 705 62.69 -21.80 40.96
CA HIS A 705 61.30 -21.44 40.71
C HIS A 705 61.06 -21.52 39.20
N LYS A 706 60.30 -22.52 38.74
CA LYS A 706 59.92 -22.67 37.33
C LYS A 706 59.25 -21.38 36.89
N ARG A 707 59.91 -20.61 36.01
CA ARG A 707 59.35 -19.41 35.37
C ARG A 707 57.95 -19.77 34.84
N LYS A 708 56.92 -19.09 35.35
CA LYS A 708 55.64 -19.00 34.64
C LYS A 708 55.97 -18.35 33.30
N ARG A 709 55.83 -19.12 32.21
CA ARG A 709 55.89 -18.54 30.86
C ARG A 709 54.70 -17.58 30.72
N PRO A 710 54.88 -16.44 30.02
CA PRO A 710 53.88 -15.37 29.93
C PRO A 710 52.51 -15.86 29.46
#